data_AF-D6Z122-F1
#
_entry.id   AF-D6Z122-F1
#
_cell.length_a   1.000
_cell.length_b   1.000
_cell.length_c   1.000
_cell.angle_alpha   90.00
_cell.angle_beta   90.00
_cell.angle_gamma   90.00
#
_symmetry.space_group_name_H-M   'P 1'
#
loop_
_entity.id
_entity.type
_entity.pdbx_description
1 polymer ?
#
loop_
_entity_poly.entity_id
_entity_poly.type
_entity_poly.pdbx_seq_one_letter_code
_entity_poly.pdbx_strand_id
1 'polypeptide(L)'
;MNSRVVPVRISHERYKNKNHSFDYRSMVFILDLDELQNIDHSSKLFGLNRFRLFSIFDHDYLAVGPEAIREKLKELLKSSTSFSLSSEDRVVLLASARVFGHVFNPVSFYFIYSASGKLLLIAAEVNNTFGDKHLYLLENQQEQQDFPVKYKTAKAFHVSPFFEMSGEYSFSFSDIRKELDISIMLSSNGGKALQARMRQLAAPKELKDFNLLKTWLHHPLAPNLTYPRIIRQAISLYFLKGLPVFPRPEPSSPMTIRTMRQKTTLLDRVARKLVLANFKKIRKGRLEIQMPDNSVLVFQGNEPGPACRMIVHDPLFFRQLLKGEDVGLGEAYTRGMWSADNLTELLELLVMNMNYLSYLEDWGFWGRSLHKIMMPARKMIPDNDPKGSRKNVRAHYDLSNDFFSSFLDPGMTYSCAVFENPQLYKMGAKTPDDLDLQKAQERKYALVAEAAGIKAGQDVIEIGCGWGEFAIFMARNYGCRVHAVTISQKQHQHVEQRVKSQGLSNRINVILEDYRKLSGQYDALVSIEALEAVGHKYHPDFFRTVDRLLKPGGLACLQTITILDQRYEAYRKTRDWISSHIFPGGLLPSLNRITEVLARETSLVISGINDIGAHYGPTLAAWRRRFLENWEDISRLGFDDGFRRTWLYYFCLCEAAFNQRHIRDLQIVLDRPDYL
;
A
#
# COMPACT_ATOMS: atom_id res chain seq x y z
N MET A 1 -51.51 -6.06 2.26
CA MET A 1 -50.12 -6.34 1.87
C MET A 1 -49.27 -6.27 3.12
N ASN A 2 -48.30 -7.15 3.25
CA ASN A 2 -47.39 -7.18 4.38
C ASN A 2 -46.26 -6.15 4.26
N SER A 3 -45.89 -5.81 3.01
CA SER A 3 -44.83 -4.87 2.71
C SER A 3 -45.25 -3.43 3.00
N ARG A 4 -44.38 -2.70 3.70
CA ARG A 4 -44.68 -1.35 4.23
C ARG A 4 -43.42 -0.49 4.39
N VAL A 5 -43.60 0.82 4.26
CA VAL A 5 -42.59 1.82 4.56
C VAL A 5 -42.80 2.37 5.97
N VAL A 6 -41.72 2.46 6.74
CA VAL A 6 -41.75 2.83 8.16
C VAL A 6 -40.82 4.02 8.41
N PRO A 7 -41.36 5.17 8.85
CA PRO A 7 -40.54 6.26 9.37
C PRO A 7 -39.88 5.85 10.68
N VAL A 8 -38.57 6.05 10.81
CA VAL A 8 -37.79 5.63 11.98
C VAL A 8 -36.86 6.73 12.50
N ARG A 9 -36.54 6.64 13.79
CA ARG A 9 -35.45 7.38 14.43
C ARG A 9 -34.30 6.42 14.65
N ILE A 10 -33.12 6.82 14.22
CA ILE A 10 -31.89 6.06 14.42
C ILE A 10 -31.00 6.86 15.36
N SER A 11 -30.63 6.28 16.50
CA SER A 11 -29.69 6.86 17.46
C SER A 11 -28.41 6.04 17.54
N HIS A 12 -27.30 6.73 17.75
CA HIS A 12 -25.98 6.13 18.00
C HIS A 12 -25.42 6.75 19.27
N GLU A 13 -24.99 5.90 20.20
CA GLU A 13 -24.40 6.29 21.48
C GLU A 13 -23.08 5.56 21.67
N ARG A 14 -21.98 6.30 21.72
CA ARG A 14 -20.65 5.80 22.03
C ARG A 14 -20.32 6.09 23.50
N TYR A 15 -19.89 5.07 24.21
CA TYR A 15 -19.52 5.13 25.63
C TYR A 15 -18.01 4.97 25.87
N LYS A 16 -17.29 4.24 24.99
CA LYS A 16 -15.86 3.92 25.19
C LYS A 16 -14.92 4.96 24.53
N ASN A 17 -13.79 5.25 25.19
CA ASN A 17 -12.76 6.28 24.88
C ASN A 17 -13.24 7.73 25.01
N LYS A 18 -14.33 8.10 24.33
CA LYS A 18 -14.95 9.44 24.38
C LYS A 18 -16.45 9.33 24.19
N ASN A 19 -17.22 9.95 25.08
CA ASN A 19 -18.67 10.02 24.94
C ASN A 19 -19.07 10.82 23.70
N HIS A 20 -19.95 10.24 22.89
CA HIS A 20 -20.51 10.90 21.72
C HIS A 20 -21.83 10.25 21.33
N SER A 21 -22.87 11.06 21.18
CA SER A 21 -24.16 10.59 20.71
C SER A 21 -24.69 11.49 19.61
N PHE A 22 -25.46 10.91 18.71
CA PHE A 22 -26.24 11.63 17.72
C PHE A 22 -27.41 10.78 17.27
N ASP A 23 -28.48 11.43 16.82
CA ASP A 23 -29.63 10.76 16.25
C ASP A 23 -30.14 11.50 15.01
N TYR A 24 -30.90 10.78 14.19
CA TYR A 24 -31.49 11.34 12.98
C TYR A 24 -32.73 10.55 12.58
N ARG A 25 -33.60 11.19 11.79
CA ARG A 25 -34.77 10.56 11.18
C ARG A 25 -34.38 9.90 9.85
N SER A 26 -34.94 8.73 9.58
CA SER A 26 -34.80 7.99 8.33
C SER A 26 -36.09 7.27 7.98
N MET A 27 -36.09 6.53 6.87
CA MET A 27 -37.15 5.61 6.47
C MET A 27 -36.57 4.28 6.07
N VAL A 28 -37.24 3.21 6.48
CA VAL A 28 -36.89 1.83 6.16
C VAL A 28 -38.11 1.11 5.59
N PHE A 29 -37.86 0.04 4.87
CA PHE A 29 -38.88 -0.77 4.22
C PHE A 29 -38.88 -2.14 4.87
N ILE A 30 -40.05 -2.58 5.32
CA ILE A 30 -40.33 -3.97 5.67
C ILE A 30 -40.93 -4.58 4.40
N LEU A 31 -40.22 -5.51 3.79
CA LEU A 31 -40.52 -6.07 2.49
C LEU A 31 -40.73 -7.57 2.63
N ASP A 32 -41.93 -8.02 2.29
CA ASP A 32 -42.17 -9.43 2.10
C ASP A 32 -41.61 -9.83 0.74
N LEU A 33 -40.60 -10.71 0.71
CA LEU A 33 -39.89 -11.02 -0.54
C LEU A 33 -40.83 -11.62 -1.60
N ASP A 34 -41.89 -12.31 -1.17
CA ASP A 34 -42.89 -12.93 -2.05
C ASP A 34 -43.87 -11.90 -2.66
N GLU A 35 -43.98 -10.71 -2.06
CA GLU A 35 -44.82 -9.63 -2.59
C GLU A 35 -44.09 -8.71 -3.58
N LEU A 36 -42.75 -8.75 -3.63
CA LEU A 36 -41.93 -7.76 -4.34
C LEU A 36 -42.28 -7.65 -5.83
N GLN A 37 -42.47 -8.77 -6.50
CA GLN A 37 -42.83 -8.78 -7.92
C GLN A 37 -44.22 -8.15 -8.16
N ASN A 38 -45.19 -8.46 -7.28
CA ASN A 38 -46.53 -7.88 -7.37
C ASN A 38 -46.54 -6.37 -7.08
N ILE A 39 -45.72 -5.90 -6.13
CA ILE A 39 -45.56 -4.46 -5.83
C ILE A 39 -44.91 -3.75 -7.03
N ASP A 40 -43.89 -4.36 -7.62
CA ASP A 40 -43.21 -3.83 -8.81
C ASP A 40 -44.18 -3.67 -10.00
N HIS A 41 -45.11 -4.61 -10.20
CA HIS A 41 -46.13 -4.52 -11.25
C HIS A 41 -47.24 -3.49 -10.95
N SER A 42 -47.62 -3.31 -9.69
CA SER A 42 -48.76 -2.48 -9.28
C SER A 42 -48.41 -1.02 -8.96
N SER A 43 -47.14 -0.70 -8.70
CA SER A 43 -46.67 0.64 -8.35
C SER A 43 -45.85 1.28 -9.49
N LYS A 44 -46.10 2.56 -9.79
CA LYS A 44 -45.25 3.33 -10.72
C LYS A 44 -44.05 3.98 -10.04
N LEU A 45 -44.05 4.05 -8.70
CA LEU A 45 -43.00 4.69 -7.91
C LEU A 45 -42.05 3.69 -7.24
N PHE A 46 -42.42 2.43 -7.11
CA PHE A 46 -41.55 1.34 -6.63
C PHE A 46 -41.03 0.51 -7.81
N GLY A 47 -39.78 0.06 -7.73
CA GLY A 47 -39.15 -0.77 -8.76
C GLY A 47 -38.31 -1.90 -8.17
N LEU A 48 -38.51 -3.13 -8.65
CA LEU A 48 -37.61 -4.27 -8.45
C LEU A 48 -36.67 -4.40 -9.66
N ASN A 49 -35.36 -4.35 -9.44
CA ASN A 49 -34.31 -4.38 -10.46
C ASN A 49 -34.44 -3.32 -11.58
N ARG A 50 -35.19 -2.24 -11.33
CA ARG A 50 -35.37 -1.14 -12.28
C ARG A 50 -35.38 0.21 -11.60
N PHE A 51 -34.94 1.22 -12.34
CA PHE A 51 -34.86 2.59 -11.83
C PHE A 51 -36.27 3.19 -11.64
N ARG A 52 -36.62 3.53 -10.41
CA ARG A 52 -37.86 4.20 -9.99
C ARG A 52 -37.56 5.15 -8.83
N LEU A 53 -38.57 5.90 -8.35
CA LEU A 53 -38.42 6.79 -7.20
C LEU A 53 -37.87 6.03 -6.00
N PHE A 54 -38.49 4.89 -5.67
CA PHE A 54 -38.00 3.90 -4.73
C PHE A 54 -37.64 2.63 -5.47
N SER A 55 -36.48 2.03 -5.19
CA SER A 55 -36.09 0.77 -5.84
C SER A 55 -35.30 -0.16 -4.95
N ILE A 56 -35.46 -1.46 -5.22
CA ILE A 56 -34.71 -2.57 -4.65
C ILE A 56 -34.05 -3.29 -5.82
N PHE A 57 -32.76 -3.60 -5.70
CA PHE A 57 -32.06 -4.41 -6.69
C PHE A 57 -31.51 -5.65 -6.00
N ASP A 58 -31.73 -6.82 -6.57
CA ASP A 58 -31.27 -8.09 -5.99
C ASP A 58 -29.75 -8.12 -5.85
N HIS A 59 -29.01 -7.41 -6.71
CA HIS A 59 -27.56 -7.32 -6.62
C HIS A 59 -27.03 -6.51 -5.43
N ASP A 60 -27.90 -5.80 -4.69
CA ASP A 60 -27.51 -4.99 -3.55
C ASP A 60 -27.43 -5.79 -2.25
N TYR A 61 -27.90 -7.04 -2.25
CA TYR A 61 -28.08 -7.86 -1.05
C TYR A 61 -27.35 -9.19 -1.18
N LEU A 62 -26.75 -9.65 -0.08
CA LEU A 62 -25.98 -10.90 -0.01
C LEU A 62 -24.90 -11.00 -1.10
N ALA A 63 -24.72 -12.18 -1.69
CA ALA A 63 -23.76 -12.48 -2.73
C ALA A 63 -24.07 -11.77 -4.07
N VAL A 64 -23.02 -11.48 -4.83
CA VAL A 64 -23.13 -10.86 -6.16
C VAL A 64 -23.65 -11.91 -7.15
N GLY A 65 -24.76 -11.61 -7.80
CA GLY A 65 -25.36 -12.47 -8.82
C GLY A 65 -26.73 -11.97 -9.26
N PRO A 66 -27.27 -12.49 -10.39
CA PRO A 66 -28.58 -12.11 -10.94
C PRO A 66 -29.77 -12.74 -10.19
N GLU A 67 -29.52 -13.67 -9.27
CA GLU A 67 -30.54 -14.42 -8.56
C GLU A 67 -31.35 -13.51 -7.61
N ALA A 68 -32.59 -13.90 -7.33
CA ALA A 68 -33.43 -13.19 -6.37
C ALA A 68 -32.83 -13.26 -4.95
N ILE A 69 -33.10 -12.23 -4.13
CA ILE A 69 -32.62 -12.16 -2.73
C ILE A 69 -32.94 -13.43 -1.94
N ARG A 70 -34.14 -13.99 -2.13
CA ARG A 70 -34.60 -15.22 -1.45
C ARG A 70 -33.72 -16.43 -1.79
N GLU A 71 -33.40 -16.61 -3.06
CA GLU A 71 -32.59 -17.76 -3.51
C GLU A 71 -31.15 -17.64 -3.01
N LYS A 72 -30.57 -16.42 -3.06
CA LYS A 72 -29.24 -16.17 -2.47
C LYS A 72 -29.20 -16.47 -0.98
N LEU A 73 -30.26 -16.10 -0.24
CA LEU A 73 -30.36 -16.40 1.17
C LEU A 73 -30.47 -17.91 1.41
N LYS A 74 -31.29 -18.61 0.62
CA LYS A 74 -31.47 -20.06 0.69
C LYS A 74 -30.17 -20.81 0.47
N GLU A 75 -29.42 -20.47 -0.57
CA GLU A 75 -28.12 -21.09 -0.88
C GLU A 75 -27.10 -20.85 0.24
N LEU A 76 -27.06 -19.63 0.78
CA LEU A 76 -26.14 -19.25 1.83
C LEU A 76 -26.48 -19.96 3.15
N LEU A 77 -27.75 -20.06 3.52
CA LEU A 77 -28.19 -20.81 4.70
C LEU A 77 -27.89 -22.31 4.56
N LYS A 78 -28.14 -22.89 3.38
CA LYS A 78 -27.85 -24.29 3.09
C LYS A 78 -26.36 -24.62 3.20
N SER A 79 -25.48 -23.70 2.79
CA SER A 79 -24.02 -23.91 2.82
C SER A 79 -23.40 -23.62 4.18
N SER A 80 -24.04 -22.80 5.01
CA SER A 80 -23.45 -22.26 6.25
C SER A 80 -24.09 -22.79 7.53
N THR A 81 -25.24 -23.47 7.44
CA THR A 81 -26.00 -23.97 8.59
C THR A 81 -26.66 -25.32 8.29
N SER A 82 -27.17 -25.99 9.32
CA SER A 82 -28.09 -27.12 9.17
C SER A 82 -29.53 -26.70 8.85
N PHE A 83 -29.83 -25.39 8.82
CA PHE A 83 -31.16 -24.86 8.52
C PHE A 83 -31.41 -24.84 7.01
N SER A 84 -32.56 -25.36 6.59
CA SER A 84 -33.00 -25.33 5.20
C SER A 84 -34.25 -24.46 5.08
N LEU A 85 -34.18 -23.43 4.23
CA LEU A 85 -35.31 -22.55 3.97
C LEU A 85 -36.32 -23.25 3.04
N SER A 86 -37.52 -23.51 3.55
CA SER A 86 -38.63 -24.09 2.79
C SER A 86 -39.26 -23.07 1.83
N SER A 87 -39.99 -23.55 0.82
CA SER A 87 -40.82 -22.72 -0.05
C SER A 87 -42.03 -22.12 0.69
N GLU A 88 -42.50 -22.80 1.74
CA GLU A 88 -43.63 -22.34 2.57
C GLU A 88 -43.21 -21.33 3.64
N ASP A 89 -41.91 -21.24 3.93
CA ASP A 89 -41.38 -20.25 4.86
C ASP A 89 -41.45 -18.86 4.25
N ARG A 90 -41.68 -17.88 5.12
CA ARG A 90 -41.85 -16.49 4.72
C ARG A 90 -40.63 -15.68 5.12
N VAL A 91 -40.04 -14.97 4.15
CA VAL A 91 -38.86 -14.13 4.37
C VAL A 91 -39.24 -12.66 4.28
N VAL A 92 -39.06 -11.94 5.39
CA VAL A 92 -39.31 -10.50 5.48
C VAL A 92 -37.98 -9.76 5.61
N LEU A 93 -37.67 -8.95 4.61
CA LEU A 93 -36.48 -8.10 4.55
C LEU A 93 -36.79 -6.72 5.13
N LEU A 94 -36.05 -6.33 6.16
CA LEU A 94 -35.98 -4.95 6.64
C LEU A 94 -34.72 -4.28 6.08
N ALA A 95 -34.89 -3.29 5.21
CA ALA A 95 -33.77 -2.61 4.55
C ALA A 95 -34.10 -1.16 4.16
N SER A 96 -33.07 -0.37 3.83
CA SER A 96 -33.24 0.91 3.15
C SER A 96 -33.37 0.70 1.63
N ALA A 97 -34.40 1.27 1.02
CA ALA A 97 -34.55 1.28 -0.43
C ALA A 97 -33.71 2.40 -1.08
N ARG A 98 -33.34 2.22 -2.35
CA ARG A 98 -32.78 3.29 -3.18
C ARG A 98 -33.80 4.38 -3.41
N VAL A 99 -33.38 5.63 -3.29
CA VAL A 99 -34.15 6.81 -3.69
C VAL A 99 -33.43 7.50 -4.82
N PHE A 100 -34.07 7.59 -5.99
CA PHE A 100 -33.44 8.04 -7.25
C PHE A 100 -32.10 7.32 -7.54
N GLY A 101 -32.08 5.99 -7.34
CA GLY A 101 -30.92 5.16 -7.62
C GLY A 101 -29.78 5.24 -6.59
N HIS A 102 -29.86 6.07 -5.56
CA HIS A 102 -28.86 6.15 -4.49
C HIS A 102 -29.39 5.55 -3.18
N VAL A 103 -28.55 4.84 -2.43
CA VAL A 103 -28.87 4.30 -1.11
C VAL A 103 -27.64 4.26 -0.22
N PHE A 104 -27.83 4.53 1.06
CA PHE A 104 -26.90 4.14 2.12
C PHE A 104 -27.61 3.13 3.02
N ASN A 105 -27.21 1.86 2.96
CA ASN A 105 -27.86 0.75 3.66
C ASN A 105 -26.83 0.03 4.55
N PRO A 106 -26.59 0.51 5.79
CA PRO A 106 -25.51 -0.01 6.64
C PRO A 106 -25.83 -1.39 7.22
N VAL A 107 -27.11 -1.73 7.38
CA VAL A 107 -27.55 -3.02 7.88
C VAL A 107 -28.90 -3.39 7.29
N SER A 108 -29.07 -4.66 6.95
CA SER A 108 -30.34 -5.27 6.55
C SER A 108 -30.63 -6.49 7.41
N PHE A 109 -31.91 -6.75 7.68
CA PHE A 109 -32.32 -7.88 8.50
C PHE A 109 -33.30 -8.75 7.74
N TYR A 110 -33.06 -10.06 7.76
CA TYR A 110 -33.92 -11.08 7.18
C TYR A 110 -34.62 -11.80 8.32
N PHE A 111 -35.93 -11.61 8.45
CA PHE A 111 -36.75 -12.33 9.42
C PHE A 111 -37.42 -13.51 8.70
N ILE A 112 -37.12 -14.72 9.14
CA ILE A 112 -37.64 -15.95 8.54
C ILE A 112 -38.71 -16.51 9.47
N TYR A 113 -39.94 -16.61 8.97
CA TYR A 113 -41.08 -17.17 9.69
C TYR A 113 -41.52 -18.48 9.04
N SER A 114 -41.92 -19.45 9.85
CA SER A 114 -42.60 -20.65 9.35
C SER A 114 -43.98 -20.32 8.77
N ALA A 115 -44.56 -21.27 8.04
CA ALA A 115 -45.95 -21.20 7.57
C ALA A 115 -46.96 -20.92 8.70
N SER A 116 -46.68 -21.41 9.92
CA SER A 116 -47.50 -21.15 11.12
C SER A 116 -47.33 -19.75 11.73
N GLY A 117 -46.39 -18.95 11.22
CA GLY A 117 -46.08 -17.61 11.72
C GLY A 117 -45.10 -17.57 12.90
N LYS A 118 -44.54 -18.71 13.32
CA LYS A 118 -43.43 -18.78 14.29
C LYS A 118 -42.13 -18.24 13.68
N LEU A 119 -41.41 -17.38 14.39
CA LEU A 119 -40.07 -16.91 13.99
C LEU A 119 -39.07 -18.07 14.07
N LEU A 120 -38.38 -18.35 12.97
CA LEU A 120 -37.40 -19.43 12.84
C LEU A 120 -35.97 -18.90 13.00
N LEU A 121 -35.62 -17.83 12.28
CA LEU A 121 -34.26 -17.30 12.22
C LEU A 121 -34.28 -15.79 11.91
N ILE A 122 -33.29 -15.07 12.45
CA ILE A 122 -32.94 -13.72 11.98
C ILE A 122 -31.52 -13.75 11.42
N ALA A 123 -31.32 -13.21 10.22
CA ALA A 123 -29.99 -12.93 9.70
C ALA A 123 -29.76 -11.41 9.57
N ALA A 124 -28.60 -10.92 9.98
CA ALA A 124 -28.23 -9.51 9.90
C ALA A 124 -27.07 -9.32 8.91
N GLU A 125 -27.35 -8.75 7.75
CA GLU A 125 -26.34 -8.35 6.75
C GLU A 125 -25.82 -6.97 7.10
N VAL A 126 -24.57 -6.89 7.54
CA VAL A 126 -23.90 -5.65 7.92
C VAL A 126 -22.96 -5.24 6.79
N ASN A 127 -23.05 -3.97 6.38
CA ASN A 127 -22.23 -3.38 5.32
C ASN A 127 -21.20 -2.44 5.94
N ASN A 128 -19.93 -2.54 5.52
CA ASN A 128 -18.91 -1.58 5.94
C ASN A 128 -18.72 -0.47 4.88
N THR A 129 -18.03 0.61 5.25
CA THR A 129 -17.71 1.70 4.32
C THR A 129 -16.66 1.31 3.27
N PHE A 130 -16.11 0.10 3.34
CA PHE A 130 -15.12 -0.45 2.40
C PHE A 130 -15.78 -1.26 1.27
N GLY A 131 -17.09 -1.50 1.32
CA GLY A 131 -17.83 -2.24 0.31
C GLY A 131 -17.93 -3.74 0.55
N ASP A 132 -17.41 -4.25 1.67
CA ASP A 132 -17.69 -5.63 2.09
C ASP A 132 -19.03 -5.73 2.81
N LYS A 133 -19.51 -6.95 2.86
CA LYS A 133 -20.68 -7.35 3.62
C LYS A 133 -20.34 -8.50 4.53
N HIS A 134 -21.09 -8.63 5.61
CA HIS A 134 -20.98 -9.79 6.48
C HIS A 134 -22.35 -10.16 7.00
N LEU A 135 -22.67 -11.45 6.98
CA LEU A 135 -23.94 -11.97 7.45
C LEU A 135 -23.77 -12.60 8.84
N TYR A 136 -24.36 -11.97 9.86
CA TYR A 136 -24.51 -12.59 11.17
C TYR A 136 -25.78 -13.44 11.19
N LEU A 137 -25.64 -14.74 11.43
CA LEU A 137 -26.76 -15.63 11.66
C LEU A 137 -27.08 -15.62 13.16
N LEU A 138 -28.28 -15.18 13.50
CA LEU A 138 -28.74 -14.99 14.87
C LEU A 138 -29.64 -16.17 15.25
N GLU A 139 -29.00 -17.28 15.57
CA GLU A 139 -29.66 -18.52 16.01
C GLU A 139 -29.85 -18.52 17.53
N ASN A 140 -30.93 -19.15 17.99
CA ASN A 140 -31.26 -19.26 19.41
C ASN A 140 -31.08 -20.71 19.89
N GLN A 141 -30.52 -20.90 21.09
CA GLN A 141 -30.42 -22.23 21.72
C GLN A 141 -31.64 -22.60 22.57
N GLN A 142 -32.67 -21.73 22.64
CA GLN A 142 -33.88 -21.95 23.45
C GLN A 142 -35.14 -22.04 22.57
N GLU A 143 -35.97 -23.07 22.82
CA GLU A 143 -37.09 -23.50 21.95
C GLU A 143 -38.34 -22.58 21.97
N GLN A 144 -38.43 -21.64 22.91
CA GLN A 144 -39.58 -20.74 23.07
C GLN A 144 -39.13 -19.26 23.11
N GLN A 145 -39.74 -18.42 22.27
CA GLN A 145 -39.38 -17.00 22.13
C GLN A 145 -40.60 -16.11 22.33
N ASP A 146 -40.63 -15.40 23.45
CA ASP A 146 -41.42 -14.18 23.60
C ASP A 146 -40.61 -12.98 23.11
N PHE A 147 -41.25 -12.08 22.36
CA PHE A 147 -40.62 -10.82 21.98
C PHE A 147 -40.50 -9.88 23.20
N PRO A 148 -39.41 -9.09 23.34
CA PRO A 148 -38.32 -8.93 22.37
C PRO A 148 -37.30 -10.07 22.42
N VAL A 149 -36.95 -10.59 21.24
CA VAL A 149 -35.93 -11.63 21.09
C VAL A 149 -34.54 -11.03 21.15
N LYS A 150 -33.60 -11.71 21.82
CA LYS A 150 -32.24 -11.21 22.05
C LYS A 150 -31.21 -12.24 21.61
N TYR A 151 -30.15 -11.76 20.97
CA TYR A 151 -29.06 -12.58 20.46
C TYR A 151 -27.71 -12.01 20.83
N LYS A 152 -26.71 -12.88 20.93
CA LYS A 152 -25.32 -12.50 21.18
C LYS A 152 -24.41 -13.20 20.19
N THR A 153 -23.43 -12.48 19.68
CA THR A 153 -22.43 -13.03 18.76
C THR A 153 -21.13 -12.25 18.84
N ALA A 154 -20.00 -12.94 18.66
CA ALA A 154 -18.69 -12.29 18.61
C ALA A 154 -18.62 -11.29 17.45
N LYS A 155 -17.91 -10.19 17.65
CA LYS A 155 -17.65 -9.23 16.57
C LYS A 155 -16.72 -9.89 15.53
N ALA A 156 -17.28 -10.22 14.36
CA ALA A 156 -16.55 -10.86 13.27
C ALA A 156 -16.28 -9.94 12.07
N PHE A 157 -16.76 -8.68 12.12
CA PHE A 157 -16.73 -7.75 10.99
C PHE A 157 -16.28 -6.34 11.38
N HIS A 158 -15.37 -5.78 10.58
CA HIS A 158 -14.82 -4.44 10.78
C HIS A 158 -15.73 -3.37 10.14
N VAL A 159 -16.52 -2.69 10.97
CA VAL A 159 -17.55 -1.72 10.53
C VAL A 159 -17.12 -0.27 10.80
N SER A 160 -16.30 -0.02 11.82
CA SER A 160 -15.90 1.33 12.23
C SER A 160 -14.39 1.39 12.47
N PRO A 161 -13.68 2.38 11.89
CA PRO A 161 -12.25 2.55 12.11
C PRO A 161 -11.88 2.93 13.55
N PHE A 162 -12.85 3.22 14.42
CA PHE A 162 -12.62 3.65 15.81
C PHE A 162 -12.82 2.53 16.84
N PHE A 163 -12.90 1.28 16.38
CA PHE A 163 -13.02 0.09 17.22
C PHE A 163 -12.25 -1.09 16.63
N GLU A 164 -11.36 -1.67 17.43
CA GLU A 164 -10.69 -2.95 17.18
C GLU A 164 -11.68 -4.10 16.95
N MET A 165 -11.21 -5.23 16.43
CA MET A 165 -12.05 -6.42 16.19
C MET A 165 -12.51 -7.14 17.45
N SER A 166 -12.01 -6.77 18.63
CA SER A 166 -12.42 -7.35 19.90
C SER A 166 -13.84 -6.92 20.32
N GLY A 167 -14.60 -7.83 20.92
CA GLY A 167 -15.91 -7.55 21.53
C GLY A 167 -17.04 -8.45 21.05
N GLU A 168 -18.23 -8.20 21.60
CA GLU A 168 -19.45 -8.97 21.35
C GLU A 168 -20.58 -8.02 20.97
N TYR A 169 -21.36 -8.38 19.96
CA TYR A 169 -22.62 -7.72 19.64
C TYR A 169 -23.78 -8.40 20.37
N SER A 170 -24.60 -7.60 21.04
CA SER A 170 -25.91 -8.00 21.55
C SER A 170 -27.00 -7.34 20.70
N PHE A 171 -27.85 -8.15 20.08
CA PHE A 171 -29.01 -7.70 19.30
C PHE A 171 -30.29 -7.87 20.11
N SER A 172 -31.24 -6.97 19.94
CA SER A 172 -32.60 -7.08 20.49
C SER A 172 -33.59 -6.64 19.43
N PHE A 173 -34.61 -7.45 19.18
CA PHE A 173 -35.64 -7.19 18.18
C PHE A 173 -37.04 -7.29 18.80
N SER A 174 -37.89 -6.30 18.56
CA SER A 174 -39.33 -6.39 18.79
C SER A 174 -40.01 -7.27 17.72
N ASP A 175 -41.30 -7.58 17.92
CA ASP A 175 -42.10 -8.17 16.86
C ASP A 175 -42.34 -7.13 15.77
N ILE A 176 -41.55 -7.19 14.69
CA ILE A 176 -41.62 -6.23 13.59
C ILE A 176 -42.96 -6.24 12.85
N ARG A 177 -43.85 -7.21 13.11
CA ARG A 177 -45.23 -7.22 12.59
C ARG A 177 -46.12 -6.25 13.37
N LYS A 178 -45.84 -6.04 14.66
CA LYS A 178 -46.56 -5.12 15.56
C LYS A 178 -45.93 -3.72 15.59
N GLU A 179 -44.67 -3.62 16.00
CA GLU A 179 -43.93 -2.36 16.16
C GLU A 179 -42.45 -2.59 15.89
N LEU A 180 -41.79 -1.67 15.18
CA LEU A 180 -40.36 -1.76 14.88
C LEU A 180 -39.49 -1.08 15.97
N ASP A 181 -38.74 -1.88 16.72
CA ASP A 181 -37.69 -1.45 17.65
C ASP A 181 -36.54 -2.47 17.63
N ILE A 182 -35.39 -2.04 17.12
CA ILE A 182 -34.18 -2.85 17.01
C ILE A 182 -33.05 -2.13 17.72
N SER A 183 -32.31 -2.83 18.58
CA SER A 183 -31.08 -2.31 19.16
C SER A 183 -29.92 -3.28 18.98
N ILE A 184 -28.75 -2.70 18.71
CA ILE A 184 -27.47 -3.40 18.55
C ILE A 184 -26.49 -2.75 19.52
N MET A 185 -25.93 -3.53 20.42
CA MET A 185 -24.97 -3.06 21.42
C MET A 185 -23.65 -3.79 21.24
N LEU A 186 -22.57 -3.06 20.99
CA LEU A 186 -21.21 -3.57 21.05
C LEU A 186 -20.71 -3.46 22.49
N SER A 187 -20.27 -4.57 23.06
CA SER A 187 -19.58 -4.64 24.35
C SER A 187 -18.12 -5.01 24.14
N SER A 188 -17.21 -4.37 24.87
CA SER A 188 -15.76 -4.62 24.77
C SER A 188 -15.11 -4.42 26.13
N ASN A 189 -14.31 -5.39 26.58
CA ASN A 189 -13.70 -5.45 27.92
C ASN A 189 -14.73 -5.34 29.06
N GLY A 190 -15.85 -6.06 28.96
CA GLY A 190 -16.90 -6.10 29.99
C GLY A 190 -17.81 -4.88 30.09
N GLY A 191 -17.58 -3.83 29.29
CA GLY A 191 -18.39 -2.60 29.28
C GLY A 191 -19.06 -2.30 27.93
N LYS A 192 -20.10 -1.45 27.95
CA LYS A 192 -20.74 -0.94 26.73
C LYS A 192 -19.76 -0.07 25.95
N ALA A 193 -19.60 -0.33 24.65
CA ALA A 193 -18.72 0.43 23.78
C ALA A 193 -19.50 1.35 22.83
N LEU A 194 -20.52 0.80 22.18
CA LEU A 194 -21.39 1.50 21.24
C LEU A 194 -22.80 0.89 21.30
N GLN A 195 -23.82 1.72 21.21
CA GLN A 195 -25.20 1.29 20.98
C GLN A 195 -25.78 2.01 19.76
N ALA A 196 -26.39 1.24 18.85
CA ALA A 196 -27.23 1.75 17.79
C ALA A 196 -28.66 1.27 18.03
N ARG A 197 -29.65 2.16 17.87
CA ARG A 197 -31.07 1.80 18.02
C ARG A 197 -31.89 2.40 16.88
N MET A 198 -32.77 1.60 16.30
CA MET A 198 -33.74 2.00 15.29
C MET A 198 -35.14 1.82 15.88
N ARG A 199 -35.90 2.90 16.02
CA ARG A 199 -37.26 2.88 16.58
C ARG A 199 -38.27 3.50 15.62
N GLN A 200 -39.45 2.87 15.53
CA GLN A 200 -40.60 3.38 14.80
C GLN A 200 -41.01 4.76 15.31
N LEU A 201 -41.23 5.71 14.39
CA LEU A 201 -41.68 7.07 14.72
C LEU A 201 -43.16 7.28 14.45
N ALA A 202 -43.72 6.56 13.48
CA ALA A 202 -45.11 6.70 13.06
C ALA A 202 -45.62 5.37 12.51
N ALA A 203 -46.94 5.27 12.34
CA ALA A 203 -47.59 4.08 11.78
C ALA A 203 -47.00 3.72 10.40
N PRO A 204 -46.68 2.44 10.15
CA PRO A 204 -46.27 1.95 8.84
C PRO A 204 -47.31 2.24 7.75
N LYS A 205 -46.86 2.45 6.52
CA LYS A 205 -47.74 2.69 5.36
C LYS A 205 -47.51 1.63 4.28
N GLU A 206 -48.60 1.17 3.65
CA GLU A 206 -48.52 0.27 2.50
C GLU A 206 -47.76 0.91 1.32
N LEU A 207 -47.09 0.09 0.51
CA LEU A 207 -46.30 0.52 -0.64
C LEU A 207 -47.15 0.86 -1.88
N LYS A 208 -48.13 1.74 -1.72
CA LYS A 208 -48.94 2.33 -2.80
C LYS A 208 -48.33 3.66 -3.25
N ASP A 209 -48.47 4.01 -4.52
CA ASP A 209 -47.88 5.24 -5.10
C ASP A 209 -48.20 6.50 -4.29
N PHE A 210 -49.45 6.69 -3.86
CA PHE A 210 -49.84 7.82 -3.02
C PHE A 210 -49.05 7.88 -1.70
N ASN A 211 -48.86 6.74 -1.03
CA ASN A 211 -48.13 6.65 0.23
C ASN A 211 -46.62 6.84 0.03
N LEU A 212 -46.07 6.29 -1.05
CA LEU A 212 -44.66 6.44 -1.41
C LEU A 212 -44.33 7.90 -1.73
N LEU A 213 -45.15 8.57 -2.55
CA LEU A 213 -44.98 9.98 -2.88
C LEU A 213 -45.10 10.86 -1.62
N LYS A 214 -46.12 10.64 -0.79
CA LYS A 214 -46.30 11.36 0.47
C LYS A 214 -45.10 11.16 1.39
N THR A 215 -44.58 9.94 1.48
CA THR A 215 -43.40 9.63 2.31
C THR A 215 -42.15 10.33 1.80
N TRP A 216 -41.93 10.35 0.48
CA TRP A 216 -40.83 11.09 -0.14
C TRP A 216 -40.94 12.60 0.12
N LEU A 217 -42.12 13.20 -0.05
CA LEU A 217 -42.33 14.64 0.18
C LEU A 217 -42.03 15.09 1.61
N HIS A 218 -42.28 14.24 2.61
CA HIS A 218 -41.95 14.56 4.00
C HIS A 218 -40.45 14.39 4.32
N HIS A 219 -39.73 13.60 3.51
CA HIS A 219 -38.34 13.21 3.76
C HIS A 219 -37.47 13.16 2.47
N PRO A 220 -37.45 14.21 1.62
CA PRO A 220 -36.94 14.11 0.25
C PRO A 220 -35.42 13.87 0.17
N LEU A 221 -34.69 14.32 1.20
CA LEU A 221 -33.22 14.21 1.28
C LEU A 221 -32.75 13.23 2.36
N ALA A 222 -33.66 12.61 3.13
CA ALA A 222 -33.26 11.80 4.30
C ALA A 222 -32.28 10.65 3.98
N PRO A 223 -32.47 9.86 2.90
CA PRO A 223 -31.53 8.80 2.53
C PRO A 223 -30.15 9.34 2.12
N ASN A 224 -30.12 10.47 1.42
CA ASN A 224 -28.89 11.07 0.89
C ASN A 224 -28.10 11.85 1.95
N LEU A 225 -28.75 12.31 3.02
CA LEU A 225 -28.10 13.02 4.12
C LEU A 225 -27.49 12.10 5.19
N THR A 226 -27.86 10.82 5.20
CA THR A 226 -27.40 9.89 6.25
C THR A 226 -25.88 9.67 6.19
N TYR A 227 -25.32 9.39 5.01
CA TYR A 227 -23.88 9.19 4.85
C TYR A 227 -23.03 10.44 5.15
N PRO A 228 -23.35 11.64 4.61
CA PRO A 228 -22.67 12.89 5.00
C PRO A 228 -22.72 13.19 6.50
N ARG A 229 -23.84 12.89 7.18
CA ARG A 229 -23.95 13.06 8.64
C ARG A 229 -22.98 12.13 9.37
N ILE A 230 -22.88 10.87 8.96
CA ILE A 230 -21.95 9.90 9.55
C ILE A 230 -20.50 10.34 9.33
N ILE A 231 -20.14 10.80 8.12
CA ILE A 231 -18.80 11.35 7.83
C ILE A 231 -18.51 12.55 8.74
N ARG A 232 -19.45 13.49 8.89
CA ARG A 232 -19.27 14.65 9.78
C ARG A 232 -18.94 14.24 11.21
N GLN A 233 -19.63 13.22 11.73
CA GLN A 233 -19.32 12.68 13.05
C GLN A 233 -17.98 11.96 13.10
N ALA A 234 -17.61 11.19 12.06
CA ALA A 234 -16.30 10.55 11.98
C ALA A 234 -15.14 11.57 11.97
N ILE A 235 -15.28 12.67 11.22
CA ILE A 235 -14.34 13.80 11.21
C ILE A 235 -14.24 14.42 12.61
N SER A 236 -15.37 14.65 13.28
CA SER A 236 -15.39 15.15 14.66
C SER A 236 -14.67 14.20 15.62
N LEU A 237 -14.92 12.89 15.51
CA LEU A 237 -14.30 11.86 16.34
C LEU A 237 -12.78 11.81 16.15
N TYR A 238 -12.30 11.93 14.92
CA TYR A 238 -10.88 11.92 14.61
C TYR A 238 -10.18 13.23 14.96
N PHE A 239 -10.61 14.36 14.38
CA PHE A 239 -9.90 15.64 14.50
C PHE A 239 -10.19 16.38 15.80
N LEU A 240 -11.43 16.35 16.30
CA LEU A 240 -11.81 17.11 17.50
C LEU A 240 -11.69 16.30 18.79
N LYS A 241 -11.78 14.96 18.69
CA LYS A 241 -11.74 14.07 19.86
C LYS A 241 -10.51 13.15 19.91
N GLY A 242 -9.65 13.20 18.90
CA GLY A 242 -8.34 12.52 18.89
C GLY A 242 -8.42 11.00 18.99
N LEU A 243 -9.48 10.39 18.44
CA LEU A 243 -9.65 8.94 18.54
C LEU A 243 -8.65 8.21 17.63
N PRO A 244 -8.03 7.11 18.11
CA PRO A 244 -7.17 6.28 17.30
C PRO A 244 -7.97 5.61 16.18
N VAL A 245 -7.32 5.45 15.03
CA VAL A 245 -7.85 4.74 13.87
C VAL A 245 -7.17 3.39 13.77
N PHE A 246 -7.97 2.34 13.75
CA PHE A 246 -7.51 0.97 13.58
C PHE A 246 -7.51 0.59 12.10
N PRO A 247 -6.44 -0.05 11.62
CA PRO A 247 -6.37 -0.52 10.24
C PRO A 247 -7.42 -1.60 9.99
N ARG A 248 -7.91 -1.67 8.74
CA ARG A 248 -8.83 -2.72 8.32
C ARG A 248 -8.10 -4.06 8.33
N PRO A 249 -8.53 -5.03 9.15
CA PRO A 249 -7.93 -6.36 9.15
C PRO A 249 -8.44 -7.18 7.96
N GLU A 250 -7.71 -8.24 7.61
CA GLU A 250 -8.23 -9.23 6.67
C GLU A 250 -9.46 -9.94 7.26
N PRO A 251 -10.53 -10.14 6.47
CA PRO A 251 -11.68 -10.91 6.93
C PRO A 251 -11.28 -12.34 7.27
N SER A 252 -11.54 -12.76 8.51
CA SER A 252 -11.29 -14.12 8.99
C SER A 252 -12.53 -15.03 8.92
N SER A 253 -13.71 -14.47 8.70
CA SER A 253 -14.97 -15.24 8.73
C SER A 253 -15.45 -15.63 7.32
N PRO A 254 -15.85 -16.90 7.12
CA PRO A 254 -16.42 -17.38 5.85
C PRO A 254 -17.75 -16.69 5.50
N MET A 255 -18.41 -16.05 6.46
CA MET A 255 -19.65 -15.28 6.26
C MET A 255 -19.41 -13.88 5.69
N THR A 256 -18.14 -13.50 5.44
CA THR A 256 -17.79 -12.21 4.85
C THR A 256 -17.84 -12.28 3.33
N ILE A 257 -18.79 -11.58 2.74
CA ILE A 257 -18.99 -11.50 1.31
C ILE A 257 -18.20 -10.31 0.78
N ARG A 258 -17.13 -10.59 0.01
CA ARG A 258 -16.37 -9.56 -0.69
C ARG A 258 -17.13 -9.15 -1.95
N THR A 259 -17.78 -8.00 -1.92
CA THR A 259 -18.42 -7.43 -3.11
C THR A 259 -17.33 -6.82 -4.01
N MET A 260 -16.63 -7.64 -4.79
CA MET A 260 -15.79 -7.19 -5.92
C MET A 260 -16.69 -6.62 -7.02
N ARG A 261 -17.23 -5.41 -6.81
CA ARG A 261 -17.79 -4.51 -7.82
C ARG A 261 -18.18 -3.18 -7.16
N GLN A 262 -17.22 -2.28 -7.01
CA GLN A 262 -17.60 -0.87 -7.11
C GLN A 262 -18.19 -0.67 -8.52
N LYS A 263 -19.44 -0.17 -8.63
CA LYS A 263 -19.97 0.31 -9.91
C LYS A 263 -18.92 1.28 -10.46
N THR A 264 -18.26 0.91 -11.56
CA THR A 264 -17.26 1.77 -12.21
C THR A 264 -17.89 3.12 -12.47
N THR A 265 -17.42 4.14 -11.75
CA THR A 265 -17.89 5.51 -11.89
C THR A 265 -17.53 6.02 -13.29
N LEU A 266 -18.16 7.13 -13.72
CA LEU A 266 -17.76 7.78 -14.98
C LEU A 266 -16.25 8.08 -15.00
N LEU A 267 -15.71 8.48 -13.85
CA LEU A 267 -14.29 8.77 -13.69
C LEU A 267 -13.43 7.51 -13.85
N ASP A 268 -13.86 6.35 -13.36
CA ASP A 268 -13.14 5.08 -13.54
C ASP A 268 -13.13 4.65 -15.02
N ARG A 269 -14.24 4.87 -15.74
CA ARG A 269 -14.33 4.59 -17.19
C ARG A 269 -13.42 5.51 -17.99
N VAL A 270 -13.38 6.81 -17.67
CA VAL A 270 -12.48 7.78 -18.29
C VAL A 270 -11.02 7.41 -18.00
N ALA A 271 -10.70 7.08 -16.75
CA ALA A 271 -9.35 6.68 -16.37
C ALA A 271 -8.90 5.42 -17.12
N ARG A 272 -9.76 4.40 -17.20
CA ARG A 272 -9.50 3.21 -18.02
C ARG A 272 -9.23 3.59 -19.48
N LYS A 273 -10.08 4.40 -20.09
CA LYS A 273 -9.90 4.82 -21.50
C LYS A 273 -8.56 5.52 -21.72
N LEU A 274 -8.17 6.45 -20.85
CA LEU A 274 -6.93 7.20 -20.96
C LEU A 274 -5.69 6.32 -20.74
N VAL A 275 -5.70 5.46 -19.72
CA VAL A 275 -4.61 4.53 -19.46
C VAL A 275 -4.42 3.57 -20.64
N LEU A 276 -5.50 2.96 -21.14
CA LEU A 276 -5.41 2.05 -22.27
C LEU A 276 -4.98 2.77 -23.56
N ALA A 277 -5.36 4.04 -23.75
CA ALA A 277 -4.85 4.85 -24.85
C ALA A 277 -3.35 5.09 -24.74
N ASN A 278 -2.82 5.31 -23.53
CA ASN A 278 -1.39 5.45 -23.29
C ASN A 278 -0.63 4.15 -23.62
N PHE A 279 -1.16 2.97 -23.22
CA PHE A 279 -0.52 1.69 -23.56
C PHE A 279 -0.52 1.38 -25.07
N LYS A 280 -1.40 1.99 -25.88
CA LYS A 280 -1.30 1.90 -27.35
C LYS A 280 -0.03 2.56 -27.92
N LYS A 281 0.68 3.37 -27.13
CA LYS A 281 1.93 4.01 -27.51
C LYS A 281 3.16 3.13 -27.29
N ILE A 282 3.00 1.90 -26.77
CA ILE A 282 4.11 0.94 -26.68
C ILE A 282 4.72 0.75 -28.06
N ARG A 283 6.04 0.94 -28.16
CA ARG A 283 6.85 0.79 -29.38
C ARG A 283 7.75 -0.42 -29.34
N LYS A 284 8.28 -0.77 -28.17
CA LYS A 284 9.20 -1.90 -27.98
C LYS A 284 8.49 -3.02 -27.23
N GLY A 285 8.53 -4.24 -27.76
CA GLY A 285 7.97 -5.42 -27.10
C GLY A 285 6.44 -5.52 -27.14
N ARG A 286 5.88 -6.31 -26.22
CA ARG A 286 4.46 -6.68 -26.20
C ARG A 286 3.91 -6.70 -24.78
N LEU A 287 2.77 -6.04 -24.56
CA LEU A 287 2.04 -6.05 -23.30
C LEU A 287 0.66 -6.70 -23.49
N GLU A 288 0.41 -7.80 -22.79
CA GLU A 288 -0.93 -8.32 -22.57
C GLU A 288 -1.48 -7.85 -21.23
N ILE A 289 -2.74 -7.42 -21.20
CA ILE A 289 -3.45 -7.08 -19.97
C ILE A 289 -4.68 -7.97 -19.86
N GLN A 290 -4.68 -8.87 -18.88
CA GLN A 290 -5.87 -9.63 -18.48
C GLN A 290 -6.68 -8.82 -17.46
N MET A 291 -7.98 -8.68 -17.72
CA MET A 291 -8.93 -7.97 -16.87
C MET A 291 -9.64 -8.93 -15.89
N PRO A 292 -10.32 -8.43 -14.85
CA PRO A 292 -11.06 -9.27 -13.90
C PRO A 292 -12.20 -10.10 -14.52
N ASP A 293 -12.69 -9.69 -15.69
CA ASP A 293 -13.69 -10.43 -16.48
C ASP A 293 -13.07 -11.44 -17.45
N ASN A 294 -11.76 -11.73 -17.30
CA ASN A 294 -10.93 -12.56 -18.16
C ASN A 294 -10.75 -12.07 -19.61
N SER A 295 -11.24 -10.87 -19.94
CA SER A 295 -10.90 -10.26 -21.24
C SER A 295 -9.41 -9.92 -21.30
N VAL A 296 -8.81 -10.13 -22.48
CA VAL A 296 -7.39 -9.85 -22.72
C VAL A 296 -7.26 -8.72 -23.73
N LEU A 297 -6.47 -7.71 -23.38
CA LEU A 297 -6.09 -6.61 -24.25
C LEU A 297 -4.63 -6.76 -24.63
N VAL A 298 -4.28 -6.59 -25.90
CA VAL A 298 -2.91 -6.73 -26.40
C VAL A 298 -2.42 -5.40 -26.98
N PHE A 299 -1.24 -4.98 -26.56
CA PHE A 299 -0.53 -3.81 -27.05
C PHE A 299 0.83 -4.26 -27.60
N GLN A 300 1.01 -4.13 -28.92
CA GLN A 300 2.19 -4.62 -29.62
C GLN A 300 2.97 -3.44 -30.21
N GLY A 301 4.25 -3.36 -29.84
CA GLY A 301 5.21 -2.46 -30.44
C GLY A 301 5.76 -2.99 -31.78
N ASN A 302 6.30 -2.09 -32.60
CA ASN A 302 6.96 -2.40 -33.88
C ASN A 302 8.47 -2.65 -33.76
N GLU A 303 9.04 -2.46 -32.57
CA GLU A 303 10.45 -2.71 -32.24
C GLU A 303 10.60 -3.92 -31.31
N PRO A 304 11.74 -4.61 -31.33
CA PRO A 304 11.98 -5.77 -30.47
C PRO A 304 11.94 -5.39 -28.97
N GLY A 305 11.46 -6.31 -28.14
CA GLY A 305 11.37 -6.18 -26.69
C GLY A 305 10.65 -7.38 -26.06
N PRO A 306 10.57 -7.45 -24.72
CA PRO A 306 9.98 -8.59 -24.03
C PRO A 306 8.46 -8.67 -24.25
N ALA A 307 7.91 -9.87 -24.13
CA ALA A 307 6.47 -10.13 -24.17
C ALA A 307 5.96 -10.41 -22.76
N CYS A 308 5.24 -9.45 -22.19
CA CYS A 308 4.86 -9.46 -20.78
C CYS A 308 3.34 -9.51 -20.61
N ARG A 309 2.89 -10.18 -19.55
CA ARG A 309 1.49 -10.22 -19.14
C ARG A 309 1.28 -9.54 -17.80
N MET A 310 0.37 -8.57 -17.77
CA MET A 310 -0.18 -7.92 -16.58
C MET A 310 -1.58 -8.47 -16.31
N ILE A 311 -1.88 -8.79 -15.06
CA ILE A 311 -3.19 -9.27 -14.62
C ILE A 311 -3.77 -8.21 -13.69
N VAL A 312 -4.87 -7.58 -14.08
CA VAL A 312 -5.58 -6.59 -13.26
C VAL A 312 -6.65 -7.29 -12.45
N HIS A 313 -6.56 -7.19 -11.12
CA HIS A 313 -7.51 -7.77 -10.17
C HIS A 313 -8.58 -6.77 -9.76
N ASP A 314 -8.23 -5.49 -9.62
CA ASP A 314 -9.12 -4.42 -9.19
C ASP A 314 -9.26 -3.33 -10.29
N PRO A 315 -10.48 -3.05 -10.80
CA PRO A 315 -10.73 -1.97 -11.77
C PRO A 315 -10.29 -0.57 -11.31
N LEU A 316 -10.14 -0.34 -10.00
CA LEU A 316 -9.61 0.94 -9.47
C LEU A 316 -8.15 1.18 -9.83
N PHE A 317 -7.43 0.13 -10.27
CA PHE A 317 -6.09 0.22 -10.84
C PHE A 317 -5.94 1.41 -11.80
N PHE A 318 -6.85 1.55 -12.78
CA PHE A 318 -6.75 2.60 -13.80
C PHE A 318 -6.84 4.01 -13.22
N ARG A 319 -7.69 4.19 -12.21
CA ARG A 319 -7.83 5.47 -11.52
C ARG A 319 -6.61 5.79 -10.67
N GLN A 320 -6.04 4.78 -10.00
CA GLN A 320 -4.82 4.92 -9.23
C GLN A 320 -3.63 5.28 -10.14
N LEU A 321 -3.50 4.60 -11.29
CA LEU A 321 -2.45 4.86 -12.26
C LEU A 321 -2.54 6.28 -12.86
N LEU A 322 -3.74 6.73 -13.24
CA LEU A 322 -3.92 8.10 -13.78
C LEU A 322 -3.58 9.20 -12.74
N LYS A 323 -3.83 8.96 -11.45
CA LYS A 323 -3.58 9.94 -10.39
C LYS A 323 -2.11 10.08 -9.98
N GLY A 324 -1.31 9.03 -10.18
CA GLY A 324 0.04 8.96 -9.61
C GLY A 324 1.12 8.52 -10.58
N GLU A 325 0.80 8.21 -11.83
CA GLU A 325 1.73 7.69 -12.83
C GLU A 325 2.54 6.50 -12.27
N ASP A 326 3.86 6.63 -12.19
CA ASP A 326 4.80 5.65 -11.63
C ASP A 326 4.51 5.32 -10.15
N VAL A 327 4.20 6.33 -9.33
CA VAL A 327 3.80 6.14 -7.93
C VAL A 327 2.47 5.39 -7.86
N GLY A 328 1.54 5.74 -8.75
CA GLY A 328 0.24 5.09 -8.86
C GLY A 328 0.36 3.61 -9.22
N LEU A 329 1.26 3.27 -10.14
CA LEU A 329 1.55 1.90 -10.56
C LEU A 329 2.02 1.03 -9.38
N GLY A 330 3.03 1.51 -8.65
CA GLY A 330 3.62 0.79 -7.52
C GLY A 330 2.71 0.71 -6.30
N GLU A 331 1.94 1.76 -5.99
CA GLU A 331 0.93 1.72 -4.94
C GLU A 331 -0.18 0.72 -5.26
N ALA A 332 -0.60 0.64 -6.52
CA ALA A 332 -1.61 -0.33 -6.95
C ALA A 332 -1.07 -1.78 -6.82
N TYR A 333 0.19 -2.03 -7.17
CA TYR A 333 0.82 -3.34 -6.96
C TYR A 333 0.91 -3.70 -5.47
N THR A 334 1.37 -2.75 -4.64
CA THR A 334 1.47 -2.91 -3.18
C THR A 334 0.11 -3.25 -2.56
N ARG A 335 -0.99 -2.73 -3.10
CA ARG A 335 -2.37 -3.03 -2.65
C ARG A 335 -2.97 -4.30 -3.27
N GLY A 336 -2.23 -5.04 -4.10
CA GLY A 336 -2.72 -6.24 -4.77
C GLY A 336 -3.74 -5.98 -5.89
N MET A 337 -3.79 -4.76 -6.43
CA MET A 337 -4.74 -4.40 -7.50
C MET A 337 -4.37 -5.00 -8.84
N TRP A 338 -3.11 -5.37 -9.04
CA TRP A 338 -2.61 -6.04 -10.23
C TRP A 338 -1.37 -6.88 -9.92
N SER A 339 -1.07 -7.86 -10.76
CA SER A 339 0.14 -8.69 -10.72
C SER A 339 0.69 -8.93 -12.13
N ALA A 340 1.83 -9.61 -12.24
CA ALA A 340 2.46 -9.97 -13.51
C ALA A 340 3.03 -11.38 -13.44
N ASP A 341 3.14 -12.04 -14.60
CA ASP A 341 3.80 -13.35 -14.70
C ASP A 341 5.30 -13.23 -14.36
N ASN A 342 5.96 -12.21 -14.93
CA ASN A 342 7.30 -11.77 -14.54
C ASN A 342 7.28 -10.26 -14.29
N LEU A 343 7.42 -9.87 -13.02
CA LEU A 343 7.36 -8.46 -12.63
C LEU A 343 8.55 -7.65 -13.15
N THR A 344 9.76 -8.19 -13.13
CA THR A 344 10.95 -7.47 -13.62
C THR A 344 10.86 -7.23 -15.11
N GLU A 345 10.54 -8.26 -15.91
CA GLU A 345 10.41 -8.08 -17.36
C GLU A 345 9.31 -7.08 -17.73
N LEU A 346 8.19 -7.10 -17.01
CA LEU A 346 7.12 -6.13 -17.21
C LEU A 346 7.59 -4.70 -16.87
N LEU A 347 8.31 -4.50 -15.76
CA LEU A 347 8.85 -3.19 -15.40
C LEU A 347 9.94 -2.74 -16.40
N GLU A 348 10.77 -3.66 -16.90
CA GLU A 348 11.72 -3.38 -17.98
C GLU A 348 11.02 -2.92 -19.26
N LEU A 349 9.95 -3.60 -19.67
CA LEU A 349 9.11 -3.21 -20.80
C LEU A 349 8.60 -1.77 -20.63
N LEU A 350 8.12 -1.42 -19.44
CA LEU A 350 7.62 -0.08 -19.15
C LEU A 350 8.74 0.97 -19.15
N VAL A 351 9.91 0.66 -18.58
CA VAL A 351 11.09 1.55 -18.61
C VAL A 351 11.59 1.77 -20.05
N MET A 352 11.67 0.71 -20.88
CA MET A 352 12.04 0.81 -22.30
C MET A 352 11.12 1.74 -23.09
N ASN A 353 9.83 1.81 -22.71
CA ASN A 353 8.81 2.59 -23.39
C ASN A 353 8.47 3.91 -22.68
N MET A 354 9.15 4.27 -21.59
CA MET A 354 8.74 5.38 -20.72
C MET A 354 8.66 6.74 -21.41
N ASN A 355 9.44 6.97 -22.47
CA ASN A 355 9.41 8.21 -23.24
C ASN A 355 8.14 8.32 -24.10
N TYR A 356 7.55 7.19 -24.51
CA TYR A 356 6.31 7.15 -25.29
C TYR A 356 5.08 7.13 -24.39
N LEU A 357 5.21 6.59 -23.18
CA LEU A 357 4.15 6.44 -22.19
C LEU A 357 3.95 7.74 -21.38
N SER A 358 3.82 8.88 -22.06
CA SER A 358 3.52 10.16 -21.43
C SER A 358 2.05 10.55 -21.63
N TYR A 359 1.37 10.83 -20.51
CA TYR A 359 0.02 11.41 -20.53
C TYR A 359 0.01 12.88 -20.98
N LEU A 360 1.18 13.53 -21.04
CA LEU A 360 1.34 14.96 -21.24
C LEU A 360 1.40 15.39 -22.70
N GLU A 361 1.82 14.51 -23.61
CA GLU A 361 1.97 14.87 -25.03
C GLU A 361 0.61 15.05 -25.74
N ASP A 362 -0.44 14.36 -25.31
CA ASP A 362 -1.72 14.34 -26.04
C ASP A 362 -2.65 15.54 -25.73
N TRP A 363 -2.32 16.37 -24.74
CA TRP A 363 -3.25 17.40 -24.22
C TRP A 363 -2.82 18.85 -24.49
N GLY A 364 -1.75 19.06 -25.26
CA GLY A 364 -1.28 20.40 -25.62
C GLY A 364 -1.08 21.34 -24.41
N PHE A 365 -1.37 22.63 -24.60
CA PHE A 365 -1.25 23.67 -23.56
C PHE A 365 -2.16 23.44 -22.34
N TRP A 366 -3.32 22.81 -22.53
CA TRP A 366 -4.32 22.59 -21.48
C TRP A 366 -3.97 21.43 -20.53
N GLY A 367 -3.28 20.39 -21.02
CA GLY A 367 -2.80 19.27 -20.19
C GLY A 367 -1.75 19.68 -19.15
N ARG A 368 -0.84 20.59 -19.51
CA ARG A 368 0.21 21.09 -18.60
C ARG A 368 -0.36 21.93 -17.45
N SER A 369 -1.43 22.68 -17.72
CA SER A 369 -2.10 23.53 -16.73
C SER A 369 -2.99 22.71 -15.78
N LEU A 370 -3.73 21.73 -16.31
CA LEU A 370 -4.55 20.82 -15.50
C LEU A 370 -3.68 19.91 -14.62
N HIS A 371 -2.50 19.49 -15.09
CA HIS A 371 -1.50 18.75 -14.32
C HIS A 371 -1.00 19.52 -13.09
N LYS A 372 -0.76 20.84 -13.21
CA LYS A 372 -0.38 21.71 -12.07
C LYS A 372 -1.51 21.86 -11.03
N ILE A 373 -2.77 21.72 -11.45
CA ILE A 373 -3.96 21.92 -10.62
C ILE A 373 -4.43 20.60 -9.97
N MET A 374 -4.30 19.46 -10.67
CA MET A 374 -4.73 18.14 -10.19
C MET A 374 -3.67 17.39 -9.36
N MET A 375 -2.43 17.87 -9.33
CA MET A 375 -1.36 17.36 -8.47
C MET A 375 -1.14 18.32 -7.31
N PRO A 376 -1.93 18.25 -6.21
CA PRO A 376 -1.64 19.06 -5.03
C PRO A 376 -0.24 18.68 -4.53
N ALA A 377 0.70 19.59 -4.78
CA ALA A 377 2.11 19.55 -4.39
C ALA A 377 2.70 18.13 -4.30
N ARG A 378 3.27 17.63 -5.42
CA ARG A 378 4.49 16.79 -5.39
C ARG A 378 5.54 17.62 -4.64
N LYS A 379 5.40 17.69 -3.30
CA LYS A 379 6.23 18.50 -2.41
C LYS A 379 7.66 18.00 -2.55
N MET A 380 8.57 18.95 -2.51
CA MET A 380 10.01 18.76 -2.57
C MET A 380 10.45 17.57 -1.71
N ILE A 381 11.45 16.83 -2.20
CA ILE A 381 12.15 15.79 -1.44
C ILE A 381 12.44 16.36 -0.03
N PRO A 382 12.12 15.62 1.06
CA PRO A 382 12.38 16.09 2.42
C PRO A 382 13.81 16.64 2.55
N ASP A 383 13.98 17.76 3.25
CA ASP A 383 15.29 18.41 3.39
C ASP A 383 16.25 17.48 4.17
N ASN A 384 17.47 17.29 3.66
CA ASN A 384 18.52 16.45 4.25
C ASN A 384 19.47 17.29 5.14
N ASP A 385 18.91 18.23 5.90
CA ASP A 385 19.65 18.87 6.99
C ASP A 385 20.08 17.81 8.04
N PRO A 386 20.95 18.12 9.01
CA PRO A 386 21.42 17.13 9.98
C PRO A 386 20.31 16.40 10.75
N LYS A 387 19.16 17.05 11.00
CA LYS A 387 18.01 16.43 11.67
C LYS A 387 17.23 15.54 10.69
N GLY A 388 17.07 16.00 9.45
CA GLY A 388 16.43 15.30 8.33
C GLY A 388 17.17 14.03 7.94
N SER A 389 18.49 14.10 7.70
CA SER A 389 19.31 12.92 7.38
C SER A 389 19.19 11.84 8.46
N ARG A 390 19.30 12.21 9.75
CA ARG A 390 19.12 11.27 10.86
C ARG A 390 17.71 10.66 10.89
N LYS A 391 16.67 11.46 10.63
CA LYS A 391 15.29 10.98 10.60
C LYS A 391 15.05 10.03 9.42
N ASN A 392 15.58 10.33 8.24
CA ASN A 392 15.41 9.56 7.02
C ASN A 392 16.16 8.22 7.11
N VAL A 393 17.43 8.24 7.55
CA VAL A 393 18.21 7.03 7.84
C VAL A 393 17.50 6.20 8.92
N ARG A 394 17.03 6.83 10.01
CA ARG A 394 16.27 6.10 11.03
C ARG A 394 14.98 5.48 10.48
N ALA A 395 14.20 6.19 9.66
CA ALA A 395 12.95 5.66 9.11
C ALA A 395 13.18 4.46 8.16
N HIS A 396 14.29 4.45 7.41
CA HIS A 396 14.63 3.34 6.51
C HIS A 396 15.28 2.15 7.26
N TYR A 397 16.19 2.41 8.20
CA TYR A 397 16.86 1.39 9.01
C TYR A 397 16.16 1.10 10.36
N ASP A 398 14.90 1.55 10.53
CA ASP A 398 14.06 1.15 11.67
C ASP A 398 13.46 -0.25 11.47
N LEU A 399 13.59 -0.83 10.28
CA LEU A 399 13.46 -2.27 10.08
C LEU A 399 14.55 -3.01 10.89
N SER A 400 14.18 -4.14 11.51
CA SER A 400 15.12 -4.87 12.38
C SER A 400 16.32 -5.39 11.60
N ASN A 401 17.46 -5.54 12.28
CA ASN A 401 18.61 -6.25 11.69
C ASN A 401 18.21 -7.67 11.23
N ASP A 402 17.27 -8.30 11.96
CA ASP A 402 16.72 -9.61 11.60
C ASP A 402 16.09 -9.59 10.20
N PHE A 403 15.36 -8.52 9.85
CA PHE A 403 14.79 -8.35 8.53
C PHE A 403 15.86 -8.26 7.43
N PHE A 404 16.87 -7.41 7.60
CA PHE A 404 17.93 -7.28 6.59
C PHE A 404 18.78 -8.56 6.48
N SER A 405 19.05 -9.23 7.60
CA SER A 405 19.82 -10.47 7.64
C SER A 405 19.14 -11.63 6.90
N SER A 406 17.82 -11.55 6.68
CA SER A 406 17.09 -12.61 5.99
C SER A 406 17.33 -12.62 4.47
N PHE A 407 17.92 -11.57 3.89
CA PHE A 407 18.17 -11.53 2.44
C PHE A 407 19.53 -10.98 2.01
N LEU A 408 20.23 -10.27 2.89
CA LEU A 408 21.62 -9.85 2.63
C LEU A 408 22.59 -11.03 2.78
N ASP A 409 23.84 -10.81 2.38
CA ASP A 409 24.95 -11.70 2.70
C ASP A 409 25.30 -11.65 4.21
N PRO A 410 26.08 -12.60 4.74
CA PRO A 410 26.51 -12.59 6.16
C PRO A 410 27.25 -11.32 6.61
N GLY A 411 27.82 -10.56 5.66
CA GLY A 411 28.39 -9.23 5.87
C GLY A 411 27.36 -8.13 6.17
N MET A 412 26.06 -8.40 6.00
CA MET A 412 25.00 -7.40 6.09
C MET A 412 25.21 -6.23 5.11
N THR A 413 25.63 -6.55 3.88
CA THR A 413 26.04 -5.56 2.90
C THR A 413 24.88 -5.13 2.02
N TYR A 414 24.32 -3.95 2.31
CA TYR A 414 23.23 -3.38 1.53
C TYR A 414 23.74 -2.38 0.48
N SER A 415 24.60 -2.88 -0.42
CA SER A 415 25.13 -2.17 -1.60
C SER A 415 25.43 -3.15 -2.73
N CYS A 416 25.60 -2.64 -3.95
CA CYS A 416 25.93 -3.42 -5.15
C CYS A 416 27.14 -4.32 -4.93
N ALA A 417 27.04 -5.62 -5.23
CA ALA A 417 28.17 -6.55 -5.23
C ALA A 417 28.88 -6.57 -6.59
N VAL A 418 30.09 -7.15 -6.68
CA VAL A 418 30.82 -7.31 -7.95
C VAL A 418 31.00 -8.79 -8.29
N PHE A 419 30.23 -9.26 -9.27
CA PHE A 419 30.27 -10.63 -9.81
C PHE A 419 31.38 -10.84 -10.85
N GLU A 420 31.92 -12.05 -10.97
CA GLU A 420 32.93 -12.38 -12.00
C GLU A 420 32.40 -12.22 -13.43
N ASN A 421 31.16 -12.67 -13.65
CA ASN A 421 30.51 -12.55 -14.94
C ASN A 421 29.05 -12.13 -14.77
N PRO A 422 28.78 -10.82 -14.59
CA PRO A 422 27.45 -10.29 -14.34
C PRO A 422 26.52 -10.40 -15.55
N GLN A 423 26.96 -10.90 -16.72
CA GLN A 423 26.04 -11.08 -17.86
C GLN A 423 25.34 -12.44 -17.81
N LEU A 424 25.90 -13.41 -17.09
CA LEU A 424 25.34 -14.77 -17.02
C LEU A 424 23.96 -14.82 -16.35
N TYR A 425 23.65 -13.94 -15.39
CA TYR A 425 22.34 -13.95 -14.75
C TYR A 425 21.20 -13.63 -15.74
N LYS A 426 21.43 -12.74 -16.73
CA LYS A 426 20.43 -12.44 -17.78
C LYS A 426 20.18 -13.64 -18.69
N MET A 427 21.13 -14.55 -18.78
CA MET A 427 21.01 -15.79 -19.54
C MET A 427 20.38 -16.92 -18.71
N GLY A 428 20.00 -16.65 -17.45
CA GLY A 428 19.49 -17.66 -16.52
C GLY A 428 20.55 -18.67 -16.05
N ALA A 429 21.83 -18.42 -16.34
CA ALA A 429 22.93 -19.27 -15.93
C ALA A 429 23.34 -18.94 -14.48
N LYS A 430 23.62 -19.98 -13.69
CA LYS A 430 24.15 -19.82 -12.33
C LYS A 430 25.67 -19.71 -12.35
N THR A 431 26.19 -18.84 -11.50
CA THR A 431 27.60 -18.66 -11.17
C THR A 431 27.86 -19.11 -9.72
N PRO A 432 29.12 -19.38 -9.33
CA PRO A 432 29.46 -19.64 -7.93
C PRO A 432 29.01 -18.50 -6.99
N ASP A 433 29.09 -17.25 -7.47
CA ASP A 433 28.66 -16.06 -6.74
C ASP A 433 27.13 -16.01 -6.54
N ASP A 434 26.32 -16.66 -7.40
CA ASP A 434 24.87 -16.75 -7.19
C ASP A 434 24.51 -17.59 -5.95
N LEU A 435 25.35 -18.57 -5.64
CA LEU A 435 25.23 -19.40 -4.45
C LEU A 435 25.83 -18.70 -3.22
N ASP A 436 26.88 -17.89 -3.41
CA ASP A 436 27.62 -17.21 -2.35
C ASP A 436 27.78 -15.72 -2.63
N LEU A 437 26.76 -14.93 -2.23
CA LEU A 437 26.73 -13.48 -2.41
C LEU A 437 27.88 -12.78 -1.67
N GLN A 438 28.39 -13.38 -0.59
CA GLN A 438 29.48 -12.80 0.20
C GLN A 438 30.75 -12.65 -0.64
N LYS A 439 31.08 -13.63 -1.48
CA LYS A 439 32.25 -13.56 -2.38
C LYS A 439 32.18 -12.38 -3.35
N ALA A 440 30.99 -12.10 -3.89
CA ALA A 440 30.78 -10.94 -4.76
C ALA A 440 30.92 -9.62 -3.99
N GLN A 441 30.55 -9.58 -2.71
CA GLN A 441 30.76 -8.41 -1.85
C GLN A 441 32.25 -8.23 -1.48
N GLU A 442 32.96 -9.31 -1.17
CA GLU A 442 34.40 -9.29 -0.89
C GLU A 442 35.20 -8.81 -2.12
N ARG A 443 34.83 -9.27 -3.32
CA ARG A 443 35.42 -8.80 -4.58
C ARG A 443 35.22 -7.30 -4.79
N LYS A 444 34.02 -6.78 -4.48
CA LYS A 444 33.76 -5.34 -4.50
C LYS A 444 34.67 -4.60 -3.53
N TYR A 445 34.84 -5.08 -2.29
CA TYR A 445 35.69 -4.42 -1.31
C TYR A 445 37.15 -4.35 -1.77
N ALA A 446 37.67 -5.43 -2.36
CA ALA A 446 39.02 -5.45 -2.93
C ALA A 446 39.17 -4.41 -4.06
N LEU A 447 38.17 -4.30 -4.94
CA LEU A 447 38.16 -3.33 -6.03
C LEU A 447 38.13 -1.88 -5.52
N VAL A 448 37.31 -1.60 -4.49
CA VAL A 448 37.25 -0.28 -3.84
C VAL A 448 38.59 0.06 -3.16
N ALA A 449 39.22 -0.92 -2.52
CA ALA A 449 40.50 -0.74 -1.85
C ALA A 449 41.65 -0.46 -2.82
N GLU A 450 41.69 -1.18 -3.94
CA GLU A 450 42.62 -0.94 -5.03
C GLU A 450 42.41 0.46 -5.62
N ALA A 451 41.17 0.83 -5.91
CA ALA A 451 40.81 2.14 -6.45
C ALA A 451 41.17 3.31 -5.51
N ALA A 452 41.00 3.13 -4.20
CA ALA A 452 41.40 4.11 -3.18
C ALA A 452 42.88 4.01 -2.79
N GLY A 453 43.68 3.14 -3.42
CA GLY A 453 45.11 3.01 -3.16
C GLY A 453 45.46 2.58 -1.73
N ILE A 454 44.57 1.83 -1.06
CA ILE A 454 44.72 1.44 0.35
C ILE A 454 45.89 0.48 0.54
N LYS A 455 46.77 0.79 1.49
CA LYS A 455 47.95 0.00 1.87
C LYS A 455 47.97 -0.32 3.35
N ALA A 456 48.76 -1.32 3.72
CA ALA A 456 48.97 -1.70 5.11
C ALA A 456 49.52 -0.53 5.94
N GLY A 457 49.02 -0.39 7.17
CA GLY A 457 49.47 0.63 8.12
C GLY A 457 48.96 2.06 7.89
N GLN A 458 48.20 2.31 6.82
CA GLN A 458 47.56 3.61 6.56
C GLN A 458 46.31 3.85 7.42
N ASP A 459 45.95 5.12 7.61
CA ASP A 459 44.68 5.53 8.20
C ASP A 459 43.64 5.77 7.09
N VAL A 460 42.56 4.99 7.12
CA VAL A 460 41.46 5.04 6.15
C VAL A 460 40.20 5.52 6.84
N ILE A 461 39.46 6.45 6.23
CA ILE A 461 38.12 6.82 6.72
C ILE A 461 37.03 6.33 5.78
N GLU A 462 36.02 5.66 6.34
CA GLU A 462 34.82 5.22 5.63
C GLU A 462 33.63 6.06 6.07
N ILE A 463 33.11 6.90 5.16
CA ILE A 463 31.90 7.69 5.40
C ILE A 463 30.68 6.84 5.04
N GLY A 464 29.87 6.50 6.05
CA GLY A 464 28.67 5.69 5.86
C GLY A 464 28.95 4.19 5.93
N CYS A 465 29.56 3.71 7.01
CA CYS A 465 30.07 2.34 7.13
C CYS A 465 29.01 1.23 7.23
N GLY A 466 27.72 1.55 7.23
CA GLY A 466 26.64 0.56 7.31
C GLY A 466 26.77 -0.35 8.53
N TRP A 467 26.89 -1.66 8.31
CA TRP A 467 27.13 -2.68 9.35
C TRP A 467 28.61 -3.05 9.54
N GLY A 468 29.53 -2.30 8.91
CA GLY A 468 30.96 -2.31 9.18
C GLY A 468 31.77 -3.40 8.46
N GLU A 469 31.18 -4.15 7.54
CA GLU A 469 31.88 -5.26 6.88
C GLU A 469 33.07 -4.81 6.03
N PHE A 470 32.97 -3.67 5.34
CA PHE A 470 34.12 -3.12 4.61
C PHE A 470 35.29 -2.81 5.56
N ALA A 471 35.03 -2.11 6.67
CA ALA A 471 36.05 -1.82 7.68
C ALA A 471 36.71 -3.08 8.24
N ILE A 472 35.93 -4.12 8.53
CA ILE A 472 36.42 -5.43 9.00
C ILE A 472 37.28 -6.11 7.94
N PHE A 473 36.80 -6.15 6.69
CA PHE A 473 37.51 -6.74 5.57
C PHE A 473 38.84 -6.01 5.30
N MET A 474 38.86 -4.67 5.37
CA MET A 474 40.06 -3.85 5.23
C MET A 474 41.08 -4.08 6.35
N ALA A 475 40.66 -4.00 7.62
CA ALA A 475 41.56 -4.20 8.76
C ALA A 475 42.18 -5.61 8.80
N ARG A 476 41.41 -6.62 8.35
CA ARG A 476 41.82 -8.02 8.30
C ARG A 476 42.76 -8.31 7.14
N ASN A 477 42.38 -7.94 5.92
CA ASN A 477 43.07 -8.38 4.70
C ASN A 477 44.15 -7.40 4.23
N TYR A 478 44.00 -6.10 4.51
CA TYR A 478 44.95 -5.06 4.09
C TYR A 478 45.78 -4.52 5.25
N GLY A 479 45.35 -4.74 6.50
CA GLY A 479 46.12 -4.33 7.68
C GLY A 479 46.22 -2.82 7.89
N CYS A 480 45.27 -2.05 7.37
CA CYS A 480 45.11 -0.63 7.65
C CYS A 480 44.35 -0.37 8.96
N ARG A 481 44.36 0.89 9.41
CA ARG A 481 43.51 1.39 10.49
C ARG A 481 42.29 2.06 9.86
N VAL A 482 41.09 1.67 10.29
CA VAL A 482 39.84 2.15 9.67
C VAL A 482 39.02 2.97 10.67
N HIS A 483 38.64 4.17 10.27
CA HIS A 483 37.69 5.03 10.94
C HIS A 483 36.33 4.85 10.28
N ALA A 484 35.46 4.03 10.89
CA ALA A 484 34.17 3.64 10.33
C ALA A 484 33.07 4.59 10.85
N VAL A 485 32.57 5.48 9.99
CA VAL A 485 31.63 6.54 10.39
C VAL A 485 30.18 6.17 10.07
N THR A 486 29.29 6.30 11.05
CA THR A 486 27.84 6.18 10.86
C THR A 486 27.08 7.25 11.64
N ILE A 487 25.86 7.56 11.22
CA ILE A 487 24.91 8.41 11.97
C ILE A 487 23.82 7.61 12.69
N SER A 488 23.80 6.28 12.53
CA SER A 488 22.82 5.40 13.15
C SER A 488 23.37 4.77 14.42
N GLN A 489 22.71 5.04 15.55
CA GLN A 489 23.06 4.45 16.84
C GLN A 489 23.02 2.91 16.82
N LYS A 490 22.05 2.33 16.10
CA LYS A 490 21.89 0.87 15.96
C LYS A 490 23.05 0.26 15.18
N GLN A 491 23.46 0.89 14.06
CA GLN A 491 24.62 0.46 13.28
C GLN A 491 25.89 0.57 14.11
N HIS A 492 26.12 1.71 14.78
CA HIS A 492 27.29 1.88 15.64
C HIS A 492 27.41 0.77 16.69
N GLN A 493 26.32 0.46 17.40
CA GLN A 493 26.31 -0.64 18.39
C GLN A 493 26.62 -2.00 17.75
N HIS A 494 26.07 -2.27 16.56
CA HIS A 494 26.33 -3.50 15.84
C HIS A 494 27.79 -3.61 15.39
N VAL A 495 28.35 -2.55 14.80
CA VAL A 495 29.74 -2.52 14.33
C VAL A 495 30.70 -2.69 15.50
N GLU A 496 30.50 -1.96 16.61
CA GLU A 496 31.32 -2.10 17.83
C GLU A 496 31.36 -3.56 18.34
N GLN A 497 30.19 -4.21 18.39
CA GLN A 497 30.10 -5.62 18.81
C GLN A 497 30.84 -6.54 17.84
N ARG A 498 30.64 -6.37 16.52
CA ARG A 498 31.27 -7.19 15.47
C ARG A 498 32.78 -7.01 15.43
N VAL A 499 33.26 -5.77 15.55
CA VAL A 499 34.70 -5.43 15.63
C VAL A 499 35.34 -6.09 16.86
N LYS A 500 34.69 -6.00 18.03
CA LYS A 500 35.18 -6.60 19.26
C LYS A 500 35.22 -8.13 19.18
N SER A 501 34.16 -8.76 18.66
CA SER A 501 34.11 -10.23 18.52
C SER A 501 35.16 -10.78 17.56
N GLN A 502 35.61 -9.97 16.60
CA GLN A 502 36.66 -10.31 15.64
C GLN A 502 38.07 -9.92 16.13
N GLY A 503 38.21 -9.33 17.32
CA GLY A 503 39.51 -8.92 17.87
C GLY A 503 40.18 -7.75 17.14
N LEU A 504 39.40 -6.89 16.46
CA LEU A 504 39.90 -5.82 15.59
C LEU A 504 39.81 -4.41 16.23
N SER A 505 39.50 -4.31 17.53
CA SER A 505 39.32 -3.03 18.24
C SER A 505 40.58 -2.14 18.27
N ASN A 506 41.76 -2.69 18.01
CA ASN A 506 43.00 -1.93 17.89
C ASN A 506 43.24 -1.36 16.48
N ARG A 507 42.43 -1.74 15.49
CA ARG A 507 42.54 -1.30 14.09
C ARG A 507 41.30 -0.57 13.59
N ILE A 508 40.14 -0.78 14.19
CA ILE A 508 38.89 -0.15 13.76
C ILE A 508 38.37 0.75 14.87
N ASN A 509 38.16 2.02 14.53
CA ASN A 509 37.51 3.02 15.37
C ASN A 509 36.13 3.33 14.80
N VAL A 510 35.05 3.05 15.54
CA VAL A 510 33.67 3.33 15.08
C VAL A 510 33.24 4.70 15.59
N ILE A 511 32.82 5.56 14.68
CA ILE A 511 32.50 6.96 14.97
C ILE A 511 31.01 7.20 14.73
N LEU A 512 30.26 7.50 15.80
CA LEU A 512 28.88 7.94 15.72
C LEU A 512 28.80 9.47 15.56
N GLU A 513 29.04 9.96 14.36
CA GLU A 513 29.00 11.39 14.08
C GLU A 513 28.50 11.70 12.67
N ASP A 514 27.94 12.89 12.49
CA ASP A 514 27.60 13.40 11.17
C ASP A 514 28.89 13.76 10.41
N TYR A 515 29.02 13.27 9.16
CA TYR A 515 30.24 13.44 8.38
C TYR A 515 30.71 14.91 8.31
N ARG A 516 29.77 15.86 8.30
CA ARG A 516 30.06 17.31 8.21
C ARG A 516 30.92 17.82 9.37
N LYS A 517 30.89 17.14 10.52
CA LYS A 517 31.63 17.51 11.73
C LYS A 517 32.99 16.82 11.87
N LEU A 518 33.26 15.84 11.01
CA LEU A 518 34.52 15.11 11.04
C LEU A 518 35.70 16.06 10.80
N SER A 519 36.80 15.77 11.49
CA SER A 519 38.08 16.48 11.41
C SER A 519 39.23 15.48 11.28
N GLY A 520 40.44 15.99 11.03
CA GLY A 520 41.63 15.20 10.79
C GLY A 520 41.95 15.03 9.31
N GLN A 521 42.98 14.22 9.02
CA GLN A 521 43.41 13.86 7.66
C GLN A 521 43.77 12.39 7.58
N TYR A 522 43.35 11.74 6.49
CA TYR A 522 43.45 10.30 6.25
C TYR A 522 44.19 10.02 4.94
N ASP A 523 44.91 8.90 4.89
CA ASP A 523 45.69 8.51 3.69
C ASP A 523 44.78 8.08 2.54
N ALA A 524 43.63 7.50 2.86
CA ALA A 524 42.59 7.16 1.88
C ALA A 524 41.19 7.39 2.46
N LEU A 525 40.22 7.65 1.57
CA LEU A 525 38.82 7.85 1.94
C LEU A 525 37.91 6.97 1.09
N VAL A 526 36.92 6.34 1.73
CA VAL A 526 35.93 5.53 1.04
C VAL A 526 34.52 5.98 1.44
N SER A 527 33.60 5.96 0.48
CA SER A 527 32.17 6.15 0.74
C SER A 527 31.40 5.27 -0.24
N ILE A 528 30.64 4.30 0.29
CA ILE A 528 29.87 3.35 -0.52
C ILE A 528 28.39 3.65 -0.38
N GLU A 529 27.77 4.11 -1.47
CA GLU A 529 26.32 4.37 -1.63
C GLU A 529 25.71 5.28 -0.54
N ALA A 530 26.51 6.20 -0.02
CA ALA A 530 26.07 7.19 0.98
C ALA A 530 25.62 8.52 0.36
N LEU A 531 26.10 8.86 -0.84
CA LEU A 531 25.88 10.16 -1.47
C LEU A 531 24.39 10.36 -1.85
N GLU A 532 23.68 9.27 -2.12
CA GLU A 532 22.26 9.18 -2.42
C GLU A 532 21.39 9.71 -1.28
N ALA A 533 21.90 9.69 -0.04
CA ALA A 533 21.23 10.21 1.15
C ALA A 533 21.59 11.68 1.47
N VAL A 534 22.51 12.30 0.73
CA VAL A 534 22.97 13.67 0.97
C VAL A 534 21.99 14.68 0.36
N GLY A 535 21.61 14.50 -0.89
CA GLY A 535 20.69 15.38 -1.60
C GLY A 535 21.32 16.67 -2.16
N HIS A 536 20.70 17.19 -3.22
CA HIS A 536 21.25 18.19 -4.15
C HIS A 536 21.92 19.40 -3.47
N LYS A 537 21.24 19.95 -2.45
CA LYS A 537 21.66 21.16 -1.73
C LYS A 537 22.95 20.95 -0.94
N TYR A 538 23.21 19.73 -0.48
CA TYR A 538 24.33 19.42 0.41
C TYR A 538 25.49 18.70 -0.28
N HIS A 539 25.41 18.44 -1.59
CA HIS A 539 26.55 17.89 -2.34
C HIS A 539 27.83 18.74 -2.15
N PRO A 540 27.79 20.10 -2.21
CA PRO A 540 28.98 20.92 -1.90
C PRO A 540 29.59 20.63 -0.52
N ASP A 541 28.77 20.50 0.52
CA ASP A 541 29.26 20.21 1.88
C ASP A 541 29.88 18.81 1.98
N PHE A 542 29.33 17.84 1.26
CA PHE A 542 29.89 16.49 1.16
C PHE A 542 31.29 16.52 0.54
N PHE A 543 31.43 17.07 -0.67
CA PHE A 543 32.71 17.08 -1.37
C PHE A 543 33.77 17.96 -0.67
N ARG A 544 33.40 19.10 -0.07
CA ARG A 544 34.31 19.88 0.78
C ARG A 544 34.78 19.10 2.02
N THR A 545 33.94 18.21 2.53
CA THR A 545 34.33 17.33 3.65
C THR A 545 35.32 16.27 3.17
N VAL A 546 35.06 15.62 2.03
CA VAL A 546 36.01 14.68 1.41
C VAL A 546 37.36 15.36 1.18
N ASP A 547 37.36 16.54 0.57
CA ASP A 547 38.56 17.34 0.31
C ASP A 547 39.32 17.65 1.60
N ARG A 548 38.63 18.13 2.64
CA ARG A 548 39.26 18.43 3.94
C ARG A 548 39.89 17.20 4.60
N LEU A 549 39.23 16.05 4.54
CA LEU A 549 39.62 14.84 5.25
C LEU A 549 40.70 14.03 4.53
N LEU A 550 40.87 14.18 3.22
CA LEU A 550 41.88 13.44 2.46
C LEU A 550 43.24 14.14 2.57
N LYS A 551 44.33 13.43 2.88
CA LYS A 551 45.69 14.04 2.83
C LYS A 551 46.00 14.49 1.40
N PRO A 552 46.82 15.55 1.21
CA PRO A 552 47.46 15.78 -0.08
C PRO A 552 48.13 14.49 -0.59
N GLY A 553 47.91 14.17 -1.86
CA GLY A 553 48.40 12.97 -2.54
C GLY A 553 47.60 11.70 -2.21
N GLY A 554 46.56 11.83 -1.38
CA GLY A 554 45.65 10.75 -1.03
C GLY A 554 44.61 10.49 -2.11
N LEU A 555 44.09 9.26 -2.14
CA LEU A 555 43.02 8.85 -3.03
C LEU A 555 41.72 8.58 -2.27
N ALA A 556 40.60 8.98 -2.84
CA ALA A 556 39.28 8.58 -2.40
C ALA A 556 38.57 7.73 -3.44
N CYS A 557 37.80 6.73 -3.01
CA CYS A 557 36.87 6.00 -3.85
C CYS A 557 35.43 6.21 -3.37
N LEU A 558 34.60 6.81 -4.22
CA LEU A 558 33.17 6.99 -3.99
C LEU A 558 32.40 6.01 -4.87
N GLN A 559 31.73 5.02 -4.30
CA GLN A 559 30.74 4.21 -5.00
C GLN A 559 29.36 4.87 -4.85
N THR A 560 28.66 5.16 -5.94
CA THR A 560 27.35 5.82 -5.88
C THR A 560 26.49 5.52 -7.10
N ILE A 561 25.20 5.31 -6.83
CA ILE A 561 24.17 5.18 -7.85
C ILE A 561 23.90 6.55 -8.47
N THR A 562 23.98 6.63 -9.80
CA THR A 562 23.74 7.86 -10.55
C THR A 562 22.56 7.73 -11.50
N ILE A 563 21.87 8.85 -11.73
CA ILE A 563 20.88 9.00 -12.81
C ILE A 563 21.51 9.68 -14.02
N LEU A 564 20.98 9.39 -15.21
CA LEU A 564 21.39 10.05 -16.46
C LEU A 564 21.29 11.58 -16.35
N ASP A 565 22.32 12.28 -16.83
CA ASP A 565 22.41 13.74 -16.77
C ASP A 565 21.20 14.45 -17.40
N GLN A 566 20.70 13.91 -18.52
CA GLN A 566 19.54 14.47 -19.24
C GLN A 566 18.25 14.42 -18.40
N ARG A 567 18.19 13.60 -17.37
CA ARG A 567 17.01 13.41 -16.51
C ARG A 567 17.14 14.08 -15.15
N TYR A 568 18.36 14.38 -14.72
CA TYR A 568 18.64 14.85 -13.35
C TYR A 568 17.82 16.08 -12.95
N GLU A 569 17.73 17.09 -13.82
CA GLU A 569 17.01 18.34 -13.54
C GLU A 569 15.51 18.15 -13.32
N ALA A 570 14.89 17.21 -14.02
CA ALA A 570 13.49 16.84 -13.81
C ALA A 570 13.35 15.97 -12.56
N TYR A 571 14.19 14.93 -12.46
CA TYR A 571 14.20 13.96 -11.37
C TYR A 571 14.33 14.62 -9.99
N ARG A 572 15.28 15.55 -9.82
CA ARG A 572 15.52 16.22 -8.52
C ARG A 572 14.36 17.09 -8.02
N LYS A 573 13.38 17.38 -8.88
CA LYS A 573 12.20 18.21 -8.57
C LYS A 573 10.95 17.36 -8.32
N THR A 574 11.05 16.04 -8.46
CA THR A 574 9.92 15.11 -8.36
C THR A 574 10.12 14.12 -7.23
N ARG A 575 9.00 13.61 -6.70
CA ARG A 575 8.98 12.49 -5.78
C ARG A 575 8.41 11.28 -6.53
N ASP A 576 9.20 10.23 -6.61
CA ASP A 576 8.88 8.95 -7.24
C ASP A 576 8.38 7.93 -6.20
N TRP A 577 8.11 6.70 -6.65
CA TRP A 577 7.64 5.63 -5.76
C TRP A 577 8.72 5.24 -4.73
N ILE A 578 9.99 5.17 -5.14
CA ILE A 578 11.11 4.75 -4.27
C ILE A 578 11.31 5.75 -3.13
N SER A 579 11.37 7.05 -3.40
CA SER A 579 11.47 8.12 -2.40
C SER A 579 10.19 8.30 -1.56
N SER A 580 9.09 7.70 -1.98
CA SER A 580 7.83 7.68 -1.23
C SER A 580 7.74 6.55 -0.22
N HIS A 581 8.23 5.36 -0.58
CA HIS A 581 7.98 4.13 0.17
C HIS A 581 9.24 3.44 0.71
N ILE A 582 10.39 3.60 0.05
CA ILE A 582 11.63 2.91 0.41
C ILE A 582 12.64 3.91 1.01
N PHE A 583 13.08 4.93 0.26
CA PHE A 583 14.12 5.86 0.69
C PHE A 583 13.61 7.31 0.79
N PRO A 584 12.85 7.68 1.84
CA PRO A 584 12.47 9.07 2.07
C PRO A 584 13.69 10.00 2.11
N GLY A 585 13.71 11.03 1.27
CA GLY A 585 14.84 11.98 1.20
C GLY A 585 15.98 11.54 0.26
N GLY A 586 15.94 10.32 -0.27
CA GLY A 586 16.92 9.83 -1.24
C GLY A 586 16.87 10.62 -2.55
N LEU A 587 18.04 10.93 -3.09
CA LEU A 587 18.21 11.58 -4.39
C LEU A 587 19.49 11.07 -5.04
N LEU A 588 19.34 10.39 -6.18
CA LEU A 588 20.47 10.01 -7.02
C LEU A 588 21.15 11.26 -7.63
N PRO A 589 22.47 11.45 -7.45
CA PRO A 589 23.21 12.46 -8.21
C PRO A 589 23.32 12.08 -9.69
N SER A 590 23.78 13.03 -10.51
CA SER A 590 24.24 12.75 -11.87
C SER A 590 25.75 12.99 -11.95
N LEU A 591 26.41 12.38 -12.93
CA LEU A 591 27.86 12.56 -13.09
C LEU A 591 28.21 14.04 -13.34
N ASN A 592 27.45 14.74 -14.18
CA ASN A 592 27.63 16.18 -14.40
C ASN A 592 27.46 17.00 -13.11
N ARG A 593 26.54 16.62 -12.21
CA ARG A 593 26.41 17.31 -10.92
C ARG A 593 27.65 17.09 -10.05
N ILE A 594 28.18 15.86 -10.02
CA ILE A 594 29.38 15.54 -9.25
C ILE A 594 30.56 16.35 -9.76
N THR A 595 30.80 16.34 -11.08
CA THR A 595 31.91 17.09 -11.70
C THR A 595 31.78 18.60 -11.49
N GLU A 596 30.57 19.16 -11.61
CA GLU A 596 30.32 20.59 -11.37
C GLU A 596 30.69 20.99 -9.94
N VAL A 597 30.32 20.19 -8.94
CA VAL A 597 30.60 20.49 -7.54
C VAL A 597 32.09 20.36 -7.26
N LEU A 598 32.74 19.29 -7.73
CA LEU A 598 34.18 19.09 -7.56
C LEU A 598 34.98 20.27 -8.10
N ALA A 599 34.68 20.68 -9.34
CA ALA A 599 35.40 21.76 -10.02
C ALA A 599 35.21 23.15 -9.37
N ARG A 600 34.10 23.37 -8.67
CA ARG A 600 33.77 24.68 -8.08
C ARG A 600 34.12 24.80 -6.61
N GLU A 601 34.07 23.70 -5.87
CA GLU A 601 34.04 23.72 -4.40
C GLU A 601 35.25 23.04 -3.76
N THR A 602 36.10 22.34 -4.52
CA THR A 602 37.18 21.51 -3.97
C THR A 602 38.46 21.55 -4.80
N SER A 603 39.55 21.05 -4.22
CA SER A 603 40.81 20.75 -4.92
C SER A 603 40.84 19.37 -5.60
N LEU A 604 39.81 18.56 -5.38
CA LEU A 604 39.75 17.16 -5.83
C LEU A 604 39.58 17.05 -7.36
N VAL A 605 40.28 16.08 -7.95
CA VAL A 605 40.24 15.77 -9.39
C VAL A 605 39.80 14.32 -9.60
N ILE A 606 38.95 14.07 -10.58
CA ILE A 606 38.60 12.70 -10.96
C ILE A 606 39.78 12.06 -11.70
N SER A 607 40.33 10.99 -11.14
CA SER A 607 41.43 10.23 -11.75
C SER A 607 40.96 8.92 -12.41
N GLY A 608 39.77 8.43 -12.07
CA GLY A 608 39.19 7.23 -12.67
C GLY A 608 37.69 7.09 -12.40
N ILE A 609 36.99 6.40 -13.31
CA ILE A 609 35.58 6.03 -13.14
C ILE A 609 35.42 4.59 -13.64
N ASN A 610 34.87 3.73 -12.79
CA ASN A 610 34.45 2.38 -13.15
C ASN A 610 32.93 2.25 -12.99
N ASP A 611 32.22 1.78 -14.02
CA ASP A 611 30.76 1.59 -13.99
C ASP A 611 30.44 0.13 -13.67
N ILE A 612 29.99 -0.11 -12.44
CA ILE A 612 29.58 -1.42 -11.94
C ILE A 612 28.07 -1.65 -12.02
N GLY A 613 27.30 -0.78 -12.70
CA GLY A 613 25.84 -0.88 -12.77
C GLY A 613 25.33 -2.21 -13.34
N ALA A 614 26.12 -2.90 -14.17
CA ALA A 614 25.80 -4.23 -14.68
C ALA A 614 25.73 -5.31 -13.58
N HIS A 615 26.39 -5.10 -12.45
CA HIS A 615 26.43 -6.01 -11.30
C HIS A 615 25.28 -5.77 -10.30
N TYR A 616 24.54 -4.67 -10.43
CA TYR A 616 23.44 -4.36 -9.52
C TYR A 616 22.20 -5.22 -9.83
N GLY A 617 21.89 -5.47 -11.10
CA GLY A 617 20.84 -6.42 -11.52
C GLY A 617 20.93 -7.79 -10.81
N PRO A 618 22.07 -8.50 -10.89
CA PRO A 618 22.24 -9.77 -10.18
C PRO A 618 22.25 -9.62 -8.66
N THR A 619 22.76 -8.50 -8.11
CA THR A 619 22.66 -8.21 -6.67
C THR A 619 21.20 -8.17 -6.20
N LEU A 620 20.34 -7.41 -6.89
CA LEU A 620 18.91 -7.29 -6.57
C LEU A 620 18.16 -8.60 -6.79
N ALA A 621 18.49 -9.35 -7.83
CA ALA A 621 17.93 -10.68 -8.06
C ALA A 621 18.28 -11.65 -6.92
N ALA A 622 19.52 -11.62 -6.43
CA ALA A 622 19.98 -12.43 -5.31
C ALA A 622 19.28 -12.05 -3.98
N TRP A 623 19.12 -10.76 -3.71
CA TRP A 623 18.34 -10.28 -2.55
C TRP A 623 16.87 -10.68 -2.65
N ARG A 624 16.22 -10.46 -3.80
CA ARG A 624 14.83 -10.86 -4.02
C ARG A 624 14.62 -12.36 -3.81
N ARG A 625 15.53 -13.20 -4.34
CA ARG A 625 15.46 -14.65 -4.18
C ARG A 625 15.52 -15.05 -2.72
N ARG A 626 16.53 -14.59 -1.97
CA ARG A 626 16.67 -14.88 -0.53
C ARG A 626 15.48 -14.33 0.28
N PHE A 627 15.00 -13.13 -0.05
CA PHE A 627 13.81 -12.55 0.56
C PHE A 627 12.56 -13.43 0.38
N LEU A 628 12.36 -13.99 -0.82
CA LEU A 628 11.24 -14.91 -1.10
C LEU A 628 11.42 -16.27 -0.42
N GLU A 629 12.63 -16.83 -0.44
CA GLU A 629 12.99 -18.10 0.22
C GLU A 629 12.77 -18.01 1.75
N ASN A 630 13.07 -16.86 2.36
CA ASN A 630 12.94 -16.62 3.80
C ASN A 630 11.64 -15.89 4.19
N TRP A 631 10.65 -15.82 3.29
CA TRP A 631 9.42 -15.05 3.55
C TRP A 631 8.65 -15.53 4.78
N GLU A 632 8.62 -16.84 5.06
CA GLU A 632 7.95 -17.36 6.25
C GLU A 632 8.55 -16.82 7.55
N ASP A 633 9.88 -16.76 7.64
CA ASP A 633 10.59 -16.22 8.79
C ASP A 633 10.38 -14.71 8.90
N ILE A 634 10.44 -13.99 7.77
CA ILE A 634 10.15 -12.55 7.70
C ILE A 634 8.71 -12.28 8.18
N SER A 635 7.73 -13.08 7.76
CA SER A 635 6.33 -12.89 8.15
C SER A 635 6.11 -13.10 9.65
N ARG A 636 6.87 -14.01 10.29
CA ARG A 636 6.84 -14.20 11.76
C ARG A 636 7.34 -12.97 12.54
N LEU A 637 8.11 -12.07 11.92
CA LEU A 637 8.50 -10.78 12.51
C LEU A 637 7.35 -9.75 12.53
N GLY A 638 6.18 -10.09 11.96
CA GLY A 638 4.98 -9.24 11.93
C GLY A 638 4.76 -8.50 10.61
N PHE A 639 5.50 -8.84 9.54
CA PHE A 639 5.33 -8.27 8.21
C PHE A 639 4.23 -9.00 7.42
N ASP A 640 3.38 -8.23 6.73
CA ASP A 640 2.23 -8.73 5.97
C ASP A 640 2.49 -8.84 4.46
N ASP A 641 1.53 -9.38 3.71
CA ASP A 641 1.68 -9.52 2.25
C ASP A 641 1.71 -8.16 1.51
N GLY A 642 1.20 -7.09 2.13
CA GLY A 642 1.37 -5.73 1.62
C GLY A 642 2.84 -5.32 1.61
N PHE A 643 3.52 -5.50 2.75
CA PHE A 643 4.96 -5.30 2.88
C PHE A 643 5.75 -6.20 1.91
N ARG A 644 5.35 -7.47 1.75
CA ARG A 644 5.94 -8.38 0.76
C ARG A 644 5.90 -7.79 -0.64
N ARG A 645 4.74 -7.35 -1.09
CA ARG A 645 4.56 -6.76 -2.42
C ARG A 645 5.33 -5.45 -2.57
N THR A 646 5.41 -4.63 -1.53
CA THR A 646 6.26 -3.42 -1.54
C THR A 646 7.72 -3.77 -1.82
N TRP A 647 8.30 -4.72 -1.08
CA TRP A 647 9.70 -5.10 -1.25
C TRP A 647 9.98 -5.82 -2.57
N LEU A 648 9.06 -6.68 -3.02
CA LEU A 648 9.17 -7.28 -4.35
C LEU A 648 9.14 -6.23 -5.46
N TYR A 649 8.23 -5.26 -5.38
CA TYR A 649 8.17 -4.18 -6.35
C TYR A 649 9.44 -3.35 -6.36
N TYR A 650 9.99 -3.03 -5.17
CA TYR A 650 11.25 -2.33 -5.03
C TYR A 650 12.40 -3.07 -5.73
N PHE A 651 12.64 -4.34 -5.41
CA PHE A 651 13.72 -5.11 -6.02
C PHE A 651 13.58 -5.17 -7.55
N CYS A 652 12.38 -5.52 -8.03
CA CYS A 652 12.13 -5.66 -9.47
C CYS A 652 12.22 -4.32 -10.23
N LEU A 653 11.77 -3.21 -9.63
CA LEU A 653 11.85 -1.88 -10.25
C LEU A 653 13.30 -1.41 -10.36
N CYS A 654 14.09 -1.55 -9.30
CA CYS A 654 15.51 -1.21 -9.33
C CYS A 654 16.27 -2.11 -10.31
N GLU A 655 15.99 -3.42 -10.32
CA GLU A 655 16.61 -4.38 -11.25
C GLU A 655 16.31 -3.95 -12.69
N ALA A 656 15.05 -3.65 -13.00
CA ALA A 656 14.65 -3.15 -14.32
C ALA A 656 15.38 -1.84 -14.69
N ALA A 657 15.51 -0.89 -13.75
CA ALA A 657 16.17 0.38 -14.00
C ALA A 657 17.68 0.22 -14.31
N PHE A 658 18.39 -0.65 -13.59
CA PHE A 658 19.79 -0.98 -13.89
C PHE A 658 19.91 -1.75 -15.21
N ASN A 659 19.03 -2.72 -15.45
CA ASN A 659 19.06 -3.55 -16.65
C ASN A 659 18.88 -2.76 -17.94
N GLN A 660 18.06 -1.71 -17.86
CA GLN A 660 17.82 -0.75 -18.93
C GLN A 660 18.78 0.44 -18.92
N ARG A 661 19.79 0.43 -18.04
CA ARG A 661 20.82 1.49 -17.89
C ARG A 661 20.20 2.87 -17.67
N HIS A 662 19.03 2.90 -17.04
CA HIS A 662 18.32 4.12 -16.66
C HIS A 662 19.00 4.83 -15.50
N ILE A 663 19.60 4.03 -14.63
CA ILE A 663 20.51 4.41 -13.57
C ILE A 663 21.80 3.59 -13.73
N ARG A 664 22.90 4.10 -13.19
CA ARG A 664 24.23 3.46 -13.15
C ARG A 664 24.70 3.37 -11.71
N ASP A 665 25.74 2.59 -11.47
CA ASP A 665 26.45 2.61 -10.20
C ASP A 665 27.95 2.78 -10.51
N LEU A 666 28.53 3.87 -10.03
CA LEU A 666 29.85 4.32 -10.41
C LEU A 666 30.78 4.27 -9.20
N GLN A 667 31.94 3.66 -9.37
CA GLN A 667 33.10 3.85 -8.51
C GLN A 667 33.96 4.98 -9.08
N ILE A 668 33.90 6.15 -8.45
CA ILE A 668 34.61 7.36 -8.86
C ILE A 668 35.84 7.51 -7.96
N VAL A 669 37.02 7.53 -8.58
CA VAL A 669 38.29 7.78 -7.89
C VAL A 669 38.58 9.27 -7.95
N LEU A 670 38.82 9.85 -6.78
CA LEU A 670 39.20 11.24 -6.60
C LEU A 670 40.63 11.30 -6.06
N ASP A 671 41.44 12.10 -6.72
CA ASP A 671 42.79 12.47 -6.30
C ASP A 671 42.76 13.86 -5.64
N ARG A 672 43.53 14.04 -4.57
CA ARG A 672 43.80 15.36 -3.98
C ARG A 672 45.23 15.76 -4.33
N PRO A 673 45.44 16.61 -5.35
CA PRO A 673 46.79 16.98 -5.78
C PRO A 673 47.60 17.66 -4.67
N ASP A 674 48.91 17.42 -4.68
CA ASP A 674 49.88 18.03 -3.74
C ASP A 674 50.28 19.47 -4.11
N TYR A 675 49.83 19.98 -5.25
CA TYR A 675 50.41 21.14 -5.93
C TYR A 675 49.38 22.19 -6.40
N LEU A 676 48.11 22.04 -6.02
CA LEU A 676 47.06 23.06 -6.15
C LEU A 676 46.91 23.81 -4.83
#